data_AF-A0A5N3UXD1-F1
#
_entry.id   AF-A0A5N3UXD1-F1
#
_cell.length_a   1.000
_cell.length_b   1.000
_cell.length_c   1.000
_cell.angle_alpha   90.00
_cell.angle_beta   90.00
_cell.angle_gamma   90.00
#
_symmetry.space_group_name_H-M   'P 1'
#
loop_
_entity.id
_entity.type
_entity.pdbx_description
1 polymer ?
#
loop_
_entity_poly.entity_id
_entity_poly.type
_entity_poly.pdbx_seq_one_letter_code
_entity_poly.pdbx_strand_id
1 'polypeptide(L)'
;VKAVKLGHVLVVDEADKAPTNVTCILKTLVENGEMILADGRRIVANAALVNGRENVVVIHPDFRMIVLANRPGFPFLGNDFFGTLGDIFSCHAVDNPKPYSELKMLRQYGPNVPEPILQKLVAAFGELRNLADQGIINYPYSTREVVNIVKHLQKFPTEGLSSVVRNVFDFDSYNDDMREILINTLHKYGIPIGAKTSNGPALINIQEYPIERHEGRSQTFTEECSSWRLPLDEMNLICDVATTHENEENTLYVVACNPVSLYFMNMTGKSGHFVDLFDIFPRTASGIWHPFVTVAPLGNPLKGQVVLHEQQSNIILLLDPTSQALRRLILPSEEFTMKKTSWWNKEEAETYKMCKEFSHKNWLVFYKEKGNTLAVLDVLEGRTHTISLPINLQTVFLVAEDKWLLVESKTNQKYLLTTPAHIESKDSGVCQLYVLKEELPSPGFGVMQETDRSIPHTISSNQLSSENLSSAVGQKIDSPNRILSDKNSYATIVVGFPDLMSPSEVYSWKRPSSLSKSRVTDTTFYGGKKKGGTAKQSNCVTLLDTNQIVRILPPGEVPLKDIYPKDVTPPQTAGYIEVTDLQSKRLRYIPIPESDSLSPYTTWLSTISDTDALLAEWGKGGVVTVDMGGRVRLWETGLEHLQRSLMEWRNMIGEEGDRHMQMWEQVSKEGENPTPPEGAQSPRTTREAPIVFDYLRFYFNFSGVTEIKGHVFPMAKKEMATHSSTLAWEIPPREKPGRLQSMGLQRLEMHRSIAYNISKIIKILCYPFPLTLESARSSGESSTQERADRPALWAIGD
;
A
#
# COMPACT_ATOMS: atom_id res chain seq x y z
N VAL A 1 -17.60 -36.80 -30.60
CA VAL A 1 -17.83 -37.24 -32.01
C VAL A 1 -16.56 -37.71 -32.71
N LYS A 2 -15.46 -36.92 -32.77
CA LYS A 2 -14.22 -37.35 -33.44
C LYS A 2 -13.69 -38.70 -32.93
N ALA A 3 -13.63 -38.90 -31.62
CA ALA A 3 -13.19 -40.16 -31.02
C ALA A 3 -14.03 -41.36 -31.48
N VAL A 4 -15.35 -41.21 -31.49
CA VAL A 4 -16.31 -42.21 -31.96
C VAL A 4 -16.09 -42.57 -33.44
N LYS A 5 -15.83 -41.58 -34.30
CA LYS A 5 -15.61 -41.80 -35.74
C LYS A 5 -14.27 -42.46 -36.07
N LEU A 6 -13.23 -42.12 -35.32
CA LEU A 6 -11.84 -42.51 -35.60
C LEU A 6 -11.35 -43.68 -34.73
N GLY A 7 -12.20 -44.23 -33.86
CA GLY A 7 -11.80 -45.32 -32.96
C GLY A 7 -10.84 -44.90 -31.86
N HIS A 8 -10.83 -43.63 -31.46
CA HIS A 8 -9.96 -43.18 -30.38
C HIS A 8 -10.55 -43.54 -29.01
N VAL A 9 -9.67 -43.59 -28.00
CA VAL A 9 -10.07 -43.63 -26.60
C VAL A 9 -10.56 -42.25 -26.18
N LEU A 10 -11.80 -42.16 -25.70
CA LEU A 10 -12.36 -40.97 -25.08
C LEU A 10 -12.16 -41.06 -23.56
N VAL A 11 -11.36 -40.15 -23.00
CA VAL A 11 -11.21 -40.01 -21.54
C VAL A 11 -12.13 -38.87 -21.07
N VAL A 12 -13.05 -39.17 -20.17
CA VAL A 12 -13.91 -38.19 -19.50
C VAL A 12 -13.39 -38.04 -18.08
N ASP A 13 -12.73 -36.92 -17.81
CA ASP A 13 -12.19 -36.62 -16.48
C ASP A 13 -13.22 -35.91 -15.60
N GLU A 14 -13.12 -36.11 -14.29
CA GLU A 14 -13.99 -35.51 -13.26
C GLU A 14 -15.50 -35.64 -13.53
N ALA A 15 -15.96 -36.81 -14.00
CA ALA A 15 -17.36 -37.01 -14.41
C ALA A 15 -18.37 -36.77 -13.28
N ASP A 16 -17.97 -36.99 -12.03
CA ASP A 16 -18.74 -36.72 -10.82
C ASP A 16 -19.05 -35.24 -10.56
N LYS A 17 -18.30 -34.30 -11.17
CA LYS A 17 -18.53 -32.85 -11.04
C LYS A 17 -19.68 -32.37 -11.91
N ALA A 18 -19.98 -33.08 -12.99
CA ALA A 18 -21.11 -32.76 -13.84
C ALA A 18 -22.43 -33.27 -13.24
N PRO A 19 -23.54 -32.50 -13.34
CA PRO A 19 -24.86 -32.96 -12.92
C PRO A 19 -25.24 -34.31 -13.54
N THR A 20 -25.91 -35.16 -12.76
CA THR A 20 -26.26 -36.53 -13.20
C THR A 20 -27.10 -36.56 -14.47
N ASN A 21 -27.98 -35.57 -14.68
CA ASN A 21 -28.76 -35.43 -15.92
C ASN A 21 -27.89 -35.18 -17.16
N VAL A 22 -26.71 -34.58 -17.01
CA VAL A 22 -25.74 -34.35 -18.09
C VAL A 22 -24.93 -35.62 -18.36
N THR A 23 -24.47 -36.29 -17.31
CA THR A 23 -23.66 -37.51 -17.44
C THR A 23 -24.50 -38.70 -17.92
N CYS A 24 -25.79 -38.76 -17.58
CA CYS A 24 -26.73 -39.76 -18.09
C CYS A 24 -26.87 -39.78 -19.62
N ILE A 25 -26.48 -38.72 -20.32
CA ILE A 25 -26.43 -38.74 -21.79
C ILE A 25 -25.43 -39.79 -22.28
N LEU A 26 -24.33 -40.01 -21.55
CA LEU A 26 -23.34 -41.04 -21.86
C LEU A 26 -23.92 -42.46 -21.72
N LYS A 27 -24.93 -42.66 -20.86
CA LYS A 27 -25.64 -43.93 -20.71
C LYS A 27 -26.18 -44.42 -22.05
N THR A 28 -26.87 -43.53 -22.77
CA THR A 28 -27.47 -43.88 -24.06
C THR A 28 -26.42 -44.37 -25.07
N LEU A 29 -25.24 -43.73 -25.10
CA LEU A 29 -24.14 -44.12 -25.97
C LEU A 29 -23.49 -45.45 -25.56
N VAL A 30 -23.28 -45.68 -24.25
CA VAL A 30 -22.51 -46.81 -23.73
C VAL A 30 -23.37 -48.08 -23.58
N GLU A 31 -24.61 -47.93 -23.12
CA GLU A 31 -25.54 -49.03 -22.88
C GLU A 31 -26.29 -49.42 -24.16
N ASN A 32 -26.89 -48.43 -24.85
CA ASN A 32 -27.72 -48.68 -26.02
C ASN A 32 -26.95 -48.58 -27.34
N GLY A 33 -25.70 -48.12 -27.31
CA GLY A 33 -24.91 -47.88 -28.52
C GLY A 33 -25.46 -46.74 -29.38
N GLU A 34 -26.33 -45.88 -28.83
CA GLU A 34 -27.04 -44.86 -29.60
C GLU A 34 -27.13 -43.53 -28.86
N MET A 35 -26.89 -42.41 -29.53
CA MET A 35 -26.99 -41.09 -28.90
C MET A 35 -27.37 -40.01 -29.91
N ILE A 36 -28.29 -39.11 -29.53
CA ILE A 36 -28.68 -37.96 -30.36
C ILE A 36 -27.85 -36.75 -29.94
N LEU A 37 -27.25 -36.08 -30.93
CA LEU A 37 -26.46 -34.87 -30.76
C LEU A 37 -27.36 -33.63 -30.89
N ALA A 38 -26.93 -32.50 -30.29
CA ALA A 38 -27.67 -31.25 -30.31
C ALA A 38 -27.86 -30.64 -31.73
N ASP A 39 -27.02 -31.04 -32.68
CA ASP A 39 -27.12 -30.66 -34.10
C ASP A 39 -28.04 -31.59 -34.91
N GLY A 40 -28.77 -32.50 -34.25
CA GLY A 40 -29.70 -33.44 -34.87
C GLY A 40 -29.06 -34.70 -35.45
N ARG A 41 -27.73 -34.85 -35.39
CA ARG A 41 -27.06 -36.09 -35.82
C ARG A 41 -27.22 -37.19 -34.77
N ARG A 42 -27.27 -38.46 -35.21
CA ARG A 42 -27.41 -39.64 -34.35
C ARG A 42 -26.18 -40.53 -34.44
N ILE A 43 -25.60 -40.88 -33.30
CA ILE A 43 -24.56 -41.89 -33.19
C ILE A 43 -25.21 -43.26 -33.04
N VAL A 44 -24.71 -44.29 -33.73
CA VAL A 44 -25.21 -45.67 -33.66
C VAL A 44 -24.07 -46.70 -33.71
N ALA A 45 -24.17 -47.77 -32.91
CA ALA A 45 -23.20 -48.86 -32.89
C ALA A 45 -23.31 -49.78 -34.12
N ASN A 46 -24.54 -49.99 -34.62
CA ASN A 46 -24.80 -50.91 -35.72
C ASN A 46 -24.85 -50.18 -37.06
N ALA A 47 -23.87 -50.46 -37.94
CA ALA A 47 -23.79 -49.91 -39.29
C ALA A 47 -24.99 -50.30 -40.18
N ALA A 48 -25.76 -51.35 -39.85
CA ALA A 48 -26.95 -51.75 -40.59
C ALA A 48 -28.12 -50.75 -40.47
N LEU A 49 -28.11 -49.87 -39.45
CA LEU A 49 -29.13 -48.83 -39.23
C LEU A 49 -28.92 -47.57 -40.09
N VAL A 50 -27.92 -47.57 -40.98
CA VAL A 50 -27.46 -46.39 -41.74
C VAL A 50 -28.22 -46.18 -43.05
N ASN A 51 -29.02 -47.16 -43.53
CA ASN A 51 -29.66 -47.14 -44.85
C ASN A 51 -30.40 -45.81 -45.15
N GLY A 52 -29.72 -44.92 -45.88
CA GLY A 52 -30.27 -43.67 -46.45
C GLY A 52 -30.33 -42.44 -45.53
N ARG A 53 -29.72 -42.44 -44.33
CA ARG A 53 -29.78 -41.29 -43.41
C ARG A 53 -28.46 -40.50 -43.37
N GLU A 54 -28.43 -39.29 -43.95
CA GLU A 54 -27.24 -38.41 -43.99
C GLU A 54 -26.77 -37.91 -42.60
N ASN A 55 -27.63 -37.99 -41.59
CA ASN A 55 -27.37 -37.50 -40.23
C ASN A 55 -26.95 -38.59 -39.24
N VAL A 56 -26.31 -39.68 -39.69
CA VAL A 56 -25.90 -40.80 -38.82
C VAL A 56 -24.38 -40.92 -38.73
N VAL A 57 -23.88 -41.19 -37.53
CA VAL A 57 -22.46 -41.42 -37.21
C VAL A 57 -22.29 -42.83 -36.65
N VAL A 58 -21.57 -43.69 -37.35
CA VAL A 58 -21.31 -45.06 -36.88
C VAL A 58 -20.16 -45.04 -35.86
N ILE A 59 -20.33 -45.79 -34.76
CA ILE A 59 -19.27 -46.01 -33.77
C ILE A 59 -18.20 -46.92 -34.38
N HIS A 60 -16.95 -46.47 -34.38
CA HIS A 60 -15.82 -47.27 -34.82
C HIS A 60 -15.58 -48.46 -33.87
N PRO A 61 -15.26 -49.68 -34.35
CA PRO A 61 -15.08 -50.88 -33.51
C PRO A 61 -14.04 -50.73 -32.39
N ASP A 62 -12.97 -49.98 -32.65
CA ASP A 62 -11.89 -49.73 -31.69
C ASP A 62 -12.19 -48.61 -30.68
N PHE A 63 -13.36 -47.97 -30.78
CA PHE A 63 -13.74 -46.94 -29.82
C PHE A 63 -13.79 -47.51 -28.39
N ARG A 64 -13.22 -46.74 -27.45
CA ARG A 64 -13.24 -47.04 -26.01
C ARG A 64 -13.53 -45.76 -25.24
N MET A 65 -14.22 -45.89 -24.11
CA MET A 65 -14.47 -44.80 -23.19
C MET A 65 -13.87 -45.14 -21.83
N ILE A 66 -13.09 -44.22 -21.27
CA ILE A 66 -12.56 -44.28 -19.91
C ILE A 66 -13.17 -43.09 -19.17
N VAL A 67 -13.81 -43.36 -18.03
CA VAL A 67 -14.40 -42.32 -17.20
C VAL A 67 -13.66 -42.30 -15.87
N LEU A 68 -13.14 -41.14 -15.51
CA LEU A 68 -12.49 -40.90 -14.23
C LEU A 68 -13.50 -40.17 -13.34
N ALA A 69 -13.70 -40.71 -12.15
CA ALA A 69 -14.55 -40.12 -11.15
C ALA A 69 -13.93 -40.32 -9.76
N ASN A 70 -14.19 -39.37 -8.87
CA ASN A 70 -13.79 -39.50 -7.48
C ASN A 70 -14.54 -40.65 -6.77
N ARG A 71 -13.90 -41.25 -5.77
CA ARG A 71 -14.51 -42.32 -4.97
C ARG A 71 -15.76 -41.77 -4.24
N PRO A 72 -16.92 -42.44 -4.31
CA PRO A 72 -18.11 -42.02 -3.59
C PRO A 72 -17.90 -42.20 -2.07
N GLY A 73 -18.15 -41.14 -1.27
CA GLY A 73 -18.07 -41.15 0.20
C GLY A 73 -17.81 -39.77 0.82
N PHE A 74 -18.25 -39.52 2.06
CA PHE A 74 -17.95 -38.26 2.76
C PHE A 74 -16.45 -38.16 3.13
N PRO A 75 -15.76 -37.00 3.02
CA PRO A 75 -16.24 -35.67 2.60
C PRO A 75 -16.01 -35.42 1.10
N PHE A 76 -16.95 -35.84 0.26
CA PHE A 76 -16.92 -35.59 -1.18
C PHE A 76 -18.14 -34.74 -1.60
N LEU A 77 -17.87 -33.64 -2.31
CA LEU A 77 -18.85 -32.72 -2.88
C LEU A 77 -18.92 -32.93 -4.40
N GLY A 78 -19.65 -33.96 -4.83
CA GLY A 78 -19.99 -34.18 -6.23
C GLY A 78 -21.27 -35.00 -6.35
N ASN A 79 -21.72 -35.18 -7.58
CA ASN A 79 -22.95 -35.91 -7.86
C ASN A 79 -22.73 -37.41 -7.70
N ASP A 80 -23.80 -38.15 -7.39
CA ASP A 80 -23.77 -39.62 -7.31
C ASP A 80 -23.75 -40.25 -8.72
N PHE A 81 -22.64 -40.03 -9.42
CA PHE A 81 -22.37 -40.60 -10.73
C PHE A 81 -22.32 -42.13 -10.66
N PHE A 82 -21.64 -42.68 -9.65
CA PHE A 82 -21.46 -44.11 -9.50
C PHE A 82 -22.79 -44.83 -9.23
N GLY A 83 -23.66 -44.28 -8.37
CA GLY A 83 -24.99 -44.85 -8.13
C GLY A 83 -25.91 -44.84 -9.35
N THR A 84 -25.66 -43.95 -10.33
CA THR A 84 -26.51 -43.80 -11.52
C THR A 84 -25.97 -44.55 -12.75
N LEU A 85 -24.65 -44.61 -12.90
CA LEU A 85 -23.97 -45.07 -14.11
C LEU A 85 -22.87 -46.11 -13.84
N GLY A 86 -22.64 -46.50 -12.59
CA GLY A 86 -21.57 -47.45 -12.25
C GLY A 86 -21.79 -48.85 -12.83
N ASP A 87 -23.03 -49.25 -13.08
CA ASP A 87 -23.41 -50.57 -13.61
C ASP A 87 -23.05 -50.78 -15.08
N ILE A 88 -22.94 -49.70 -15.86
CA ILE A 88 -22.60 -49.74 -17.29
C ILE A 88 -21.09 -49.66 -17.57
N PHE A 89 -20.24 -49.50 -16.54
CA PHE A 89 -18.79 -49.42 -16.67
C PHE A 89 -18.05 -50.54 -15.92
N SER A 90 -16.91 -50.97 -16.46
CA SER A 90 -15.96 -51.80 -15.71
C SER A 90 -15.18 -50.93 -14.73
N CYS A 91 -15.58 -50.98 -13.46
CA CYS A 91 -15.08 -50.07 -12.43
C CYS A 91 -13.79 -50.60 -11.80
N HIS A 92 -12.76 -49.77 -11.78
CA HIS A 92 -11.47 -50.05 -11.15
C HIS A 92 -11.12 -48.92 -10.18
N ALA A 93 -11.00 -49.24 -8.89
CA ALA A 93 -10.51 -48.29 -7.90
C ALA A 93 -8.98 -48.17 -7.99
N VAL A 94 -8.47 -46.94 -8.07
CA VAL A 94 -7.04 -46.64 -8.06
C VAL A 94 -6.70 -46.03 -6.71
N ASP A 95 -6.05 -46.82 -5.86
CA ASP A 95 -5.59 -46.36 -4.55
C ASP A 95 -4.27 -45.58 -4.66
N ASN A 96 -3.92 -44.88 -3.59
CA ASN A 96 -2.60 -44.28 -3.45
C ASN A 96 -1.50 -45.37 -3.57
N PRO A 97 -0.35 -45.04 -4.20
CA PRO A 97 0.74 -45.98 -4.37
C PRO A 97 1.27 -46.46 -3.02
N LYS A 98 1.68 -47.73 -2.96
CA LYS A 98 2.39 -48.27 -1.79
C LYS A 98 3.71 -47.51 -1.57
N PRO A 99 4.22 -47.39 -0.34
CA PRO A 99 5.41 -46.58 -0.03
C PRO A 99 6.63 -46.86 -0.94
N TYR A 100 6.89 -48.13 -1.26
CA TYR A 100 7.98 -48.50 -2.17
C TYR A 100 7.76 -47.99 -3.61
N SER A 101 6.53 -48.09 -4.12
CA SER A 101 6.16 -47.61 -5.45
C SER A 101 6.16 -46.09 -5.52
N GLU A 102 5.66 -45.42 -4.48
CA GLU A 102 5.66 -43.96 -4.37
C GLU A 102 7.10 -43.43 -4.33
N LEU A 103 7.96 -44.00 -3.50
CA LEU A 103 9.38 -43.65 -3.43
C LEU A 103 10.08 -43.82 -4.79
N LYS A 104 9.85 -44.95 -5.47
CA LYS A 104 10.41 -45.19 -6.82
C LYS A 104 9.94 -44.15 -7.83
N MET A 105 8.69 -43.72 -7.76
CA MET A 105 8.13 -42.68 -8.61
C MET A 105 8.72 -41.30 -8.29
N LEU A 106 8.83 -40.92 -7.01
CA LEU A 106 9.38 -39.62 -6.60
C LEU A 106 10.85 -39.46 -7.01
N ARG A 107 11.66 -40.54 -6.96
CA ARG A 107 13.04 -40.55 -7.47
C ARG A 107 13.13 -40.16 -8.95
N GLN A 108 12.11 -40.48 -9.76
CA GLN A 108 12.10 -40.10 -11.17
C GLN A 108 11.78 -38.62 -11.37
N TYR A 109 11.00 -38.02 -10.46
CA TYR A 109 10.67 -36.59 -10.51
C TYR A 109 11.76 -35.68 -9.93
N GLY A 110 12.52 -36.17 -8.96
CA GLY A 110 13.61 -35.41 -8.32
C GLY A 110 14.88 -36.25 -8.14
N PRO A 111 15.64 -36.53 -9.20
CA PRO A 111 16.84 -37.38 -9.13
C PRO A 111 17.97 -36.78 -8.29
N ASN A 112 17.99 -35.45 -8.09
CA ASN A 112 18.99 -34.75 -7.28
C ASN A 112 18.50 -34.48 -5.85
N VAL A 113 17.26 -34.83 -5.52
CA VAL A 113 16.73 -34.68 -4.16
C VAL A 113 17.27 -35.82 -3.31
N PRO A 114 17.89 -35.54 -2.15
CA PRO A 114 18.43 -36.58 -1.27
C PRO A 114 17.39 -37.65 -0.90
N GLU A 115 17.77 -38.91 -1.08
CA GLU A 115 16.94 -40.08 -0.76
C GLU A 115 16.30 -40.04 0.65
N PRO A 116 17.00 -39.60 1.73
CA PRO A 116 16.40 -39.48 3.05
C PRO A 116 15.21 -38.50 3.11
N ILE A 117 15.23 -37.44 2.28
CA ILE A 117 14.13 -36.47 2.20
C ILE A 117 12.91 -37.11 1.54
N LEU A 118 13.11 -37.87 0.46
CA LEU A 118 12.02 -38.60 -0.20
C LEU A 118 11.36 -39.61 0.74
N GLN A 119 12.16 -40.32 1.55
CA GLN A 119 11.64 -41.26 2.55
C GLN A 119 10.81 -40.57 3.63
N LYS A 120 11.27 -39.41 4.14
CA LYS A 120 10.51 -38.60 5.10
C LYS A 120 9.16 -38.16 4.55
N LEU A 121 9.14 -37.69 3.29
CA LEU A 121 7.91 -37.25 2.62
C LEU A 121 6.91 -38.40 2.45
N VAL A 122 7.37 -39.56 1.95
CA VAL A 122 6.51 -40.75 1.79
C VAL A 122 5.95 -41.22 3.14
N ALA A 123 6.77 -41.22 4.19
CA ALA A 123 6.32 -41.64 5.52
C ALA A 123 5.31 -40.65 6.13
N ALA A 124 5.58 -39.35 6.05
CA ALA A 124 4.72 -38.30 6.60
C ALA A 124 3.36 -38.25 5.89
N PHE A 125 3.35 -38.18 4.55
CA PHE A 125 2.11 -38.18 3.79
C PHE A 125 1.36 -39.52 3.88
N GLY A 126 2.06 -40.63 4.10
CA GLY A 126 1.45 -41.91 4.42
C GLY A 126 0.67 -41.88 5.74
N GLU A 127 1.23 -41.30 6.81
CA GLU A 127 0.51 -41.14 8.08
C GLU A 127 -0.68 -40.18 7.95
N LEU A 128 -0.51 -39.05 7.25
CA LEU A 128 -1.61 -38.11 7.02
C LEU A 128 -2.79 -38.76 6.26
N ARG A 129 -2.52 -39.57 5.24
CA ARG A 129 -3.56 -40.33 4.53
C ARG A 129 -4.27 -41.32 5.46
N ASN A 130 -3.54 -42.01 6.32
CA ASN A 130 -4.14 -42.91 7.31
C ASN A 130 -5.04 -42.16 8.30
N LEU A 131 -4.66 -40.95 8.72
CA LEU A 131 -5.51 -40.11 9.58
C LEU A 131 -6.78 -39.65 8.85
N ALA A 132 -6.69 -39.38 7.54
CA ALA A 132 -7.85 -39.06 6.72
C ALA A 132 -8.79 -40.26 6.56
N ASP A 133 -8.24 -41.45 6.32
CA ASP A 133 -9.01 -42.71 6.22
C ASP A 133 -9.74 -43.05 7.55
N GLN A 134 -9.20 -42.61 8.69
CA GLN A 134 -9.81 -42.74 10.02
C GLN A 134 -10.83 -41.64 10.33
N GLY A 135 -10.99 -40.65 9.46
CA GLY A 135 -11.87 -39.49 9.66
C GLY A 135 -11.37 -38.50 10.73
N ILE A 136 -10.09 -38.57 11.11
CA ILE A 136 -9.47 -37.64 12.08
C ILE A 136 -9.19 -36.29 11.41
N ILE A 137 -8.76 -36.32 10.14
CA ILE A 137 -8.64 -35.12 9.30
C ILE A 137 -9.59 -35.24 8.12
N ASN A 138 -10.12 -34.12 7.65
CA ASN A 138 -11.09 -34.10 6.55
C ASN A 138 -10.43 -34.11 5.16
N TYR A 139 -9.14 -33.78 5.09
CA TYR A 139 -8.43 -33.62 3.82
C TYR A 139 -7.52 -34.82 3.51
N PRO A 140 -7.78 -35.55 2.40
CA PRO A 140 -6.94 -36.67 2.00
C PRO A 140 -5.77 -36.17 1.12
N TYR A 141 -4.59 -35.98 1.71
CA TYR A 141 -3.41 -35.55 0.97
C TYR A 141 -3.02 -36.53 -0.15
N SER A 142 -2.95 -36.00 -1.36
CA SER A 142 -2.72 -36.73 -2.59
C SER A 142 -1.24 -37.00 -2.85
N THR A 143 -0.98 -37.95 -3.75
CA THR A 143 0.38 -38.20 -4.27
C THR A 143 0.89 -37.01 -5.10
N ARG A 144 -0.03 -36.24 -5.72
CA ARG A 144 0.32 -35.11 -6.59
C ARG A 144 1.01 -33.99 -5.82
N GLU A 145 0.57 -33.74 -4.59
CA GLU A 145 1.17 -32.75 -3.70
C GLU A 145 2.62 -33.10 -3.36
N VAL A 146 2.88 -34.37 -3.02
CA VAL A 146 4.23 -34.86 -2.76
C VAL A 146 5.12 -34.71 -4.00
N VAL A 147 4.60 -35.03 -5.18
CA VAL A 147 5.32 -34.83 -6.46
C VAL A 147 5.64 -33.35 -6.69
N ASN A 148 4.73 -32.44 -6.38
CA ASN A 148 4.97 -31.00 -6.53
C ASN A 148 6.08 -30.52 -5.59
N ILE A 149 6.08 -30.98 -4.33
CA ILE A 149 7.17 -30.68 -3.37
C ILE A 149 8.51 -31.17 -3.91
N VAL A 150 8.57 -32.42 -4.40
CA VAL A 150 9.83 -33.00 -4.93
C VAL A 150 10.29 -32.28 -6.20
N LYS A 151 9.38 -31.92 -7.12
CA LYS A 151 9.71 -31.11 -8.30
C LYS A 151 10.24 -29.73 -7.92
N HIS A 152 9.68 -29.12 -6.88
CA HIS A 152 10.12 -27.82 -6.39
C HIS A 152 11.53 -27.90 -5.78
N LEU A 153 11.79 -28.88 -4.90
CA LEU A 153 13.13 -29.11 -4.33
C LEU A 153 14.18 -29.44 -5.40
N GLN A 154 13.79 -30.16 -6.45
CA GLN A 154 14.65 -30.44 -7.59
C GLN A 154 15.02 -29.17 -8.36
N LYS A 155 14.07 -28.23 -8.51
CA LYS A 155 14.27 -26.97 -9.22
C LYS A 155 15.01 -25.93 -8.36
N PHE A 156 14.83 -25.97 -7.05
CA PHE A 156 15.38 -25.02 -6.07
C PHE A 156 16.12 -25.74 -4.93
N PRO A 157 17.35 -26.26 -5.17
CA PRO A 157 18.06 -27.08 -4.18
C PRO A 157 18.49 -26.34 -2.91
N THR A 158 18.52 -25.00 -2.95
CA THR A 158 18.90 -24.14 -1.81
C THR A 158 17.75 -23.88 -0.85
N GLU A 159 16.51 -24.21 -1.25
CA GLU A 159 15.34 -23.99 -0.41
C GLU A 159 15.14 -25.15 0.58
N GLY A 160 14.83 -24.81 1.84
CA GLY A 160 14.64 -25.80 2.89
C GLY A 160 13.32 -26.58 2.73
N LEU A 161 13.35 -27.89 2.99
CA LEU A 161 12.18 -28.78 2.97
C LEU A 161 10.96 -28.19 3.71
N SER A 162 11.19 -27.59 4.87
CA SER A 162 10.14 -26.99 5.70
C SER A 162 9.40 -25.82 5.05
N SER A 163 10.07 -25.05 4.18
CA SER A 163 9.48 -23.92 3.44
C SER A 163 8.53 -24.44 2.37
N VAL A 164 9.04 -25.36 1.53
CA VAL A 164 8.30 -25.94 0.41
C VAL A 164 7.07 -26.71 0.87
N VAL A 165 7.21 -27.45 1.98
CA VAL A 165 6.12 -28.25 2.53
C VAL A 165 5.04 -27.33 3.13
N ARG A 166 5.41 -26.19 3.74
CA ARG A 166 4.44 -25.21 4.28
C ARG A 166 3.49 -24.70 3.21
N ASN A 167 4.02 -24.29 2.06
CA ASN A 167 3.25 -23.75 0.93
C ASN A 167 2.15 -24.70 0.41
N VAL A 168 2.27 -26.00 0.66
CA VAL A 168 1.26 -27.01 0.29
C VAL A 168 0.15 -27.11 1.33
N PHE A 169 0.44 -26.85 2.61
CA PHE A 169 -0.49 -26.95 3.73
C PHE A 169 -1.21 -25.63 4.08
N ASP A 170 -0.89 -24.52 3.41
CA ASP A 170 -1.47 -23.19 3.69
C ASP A 170 -2.99 -23.14 3.55
N PHE A 171 -3.58 -23.98 2.69
CA PHE A 171 -5.03 -24.08 2.52
C PHE A 171 -5.76 -24.75 3.69
N ASP A 172 -5.09 -25.57 4.52
CA ASP A 172 -5.68 -26.27 5.68
C ASP A 172 -5.42 -25.53 7.01
N SER A 173 -4.71 -24.41 6.96
CA SER A 173 -4.31 -23.60 8.12
C SER A 173 -5.48 -22.93 8.87
N TYR A 174 -6.71 -23.02 8.35
CA TYR A 174 -7.91 -22.35 8.88
C TYR A 174 -8.56 -23.07 10.08
N ASN A 175 -8.11 -24.27 10.44
CA ASN A 175 -8.57 -24.99 11.62
C ASN A 175 -7.38 -25.29 12.56
N ASP A 176 -7.39 -24.67 13.74
CA ASP A 176 -6.32 -24.80 14.74
C ASP A 176 -6.09 -26.26 15.18
N ASP A 177 -7.15 -27.06 15.31
CA ASP A 177 -7.04 -28.47 15.70
C ASP A 177 -6.38 -29.31 14.59
N MET A 178 -6.73 -29.05 13.32
CA MET A 178 -6.09 -29.72 12.18
C MET A 178 -4.64 -29.28 12.04
N ARG A 179 -4.35 -28.00 12.24
CA ARG A 179 -3.00 -27.44 12.17
C ARG A 179 -2.07 -28.09 13.19
N GLU A 180 -2.54 -28.34 14.41
CA GLU A 180 -1.75 -29.02 15.44
C GLU A 180 -1.44 -30.48 15.05
N ILE A 181 -2.44 -31.22 14.54
CA ILE A 181 -2.26 -32.59 14.06
C ILE A 181 -1.25 -32.66 12.90
N LEU A 182 -1.33 -31.72 11.95
CA LEU A 182 -0.41 -31.62 10.83
C LEU A 182 1.02 -31.35 11.30
N ILE A 183 1.22 -30.35 12.16
CA ILE A 183 2.53 -30.00 12.72
C ILE A 183 3.13 -31.19 13.48
N ASN A 184 2.35 -31.84 14.33
CA ASN A 184 2.81 -32.99 15.12
C ASN A 184 3.24 -34.16 14.21
N THR A 185 2.46 -34.45 13.18
CA THR A 185 2.76 -35.53 12.21
C THR A 185 4.04 -35.23 11.43
N LEU A 186 4.21 -34.00 10.94
CA LEU A 186 5.39 -33.58 10.17
C LEU A 186 6.65 -33.55 11.05
N HIS A 187 6.53 -33.09 12.30
CA HIS A 187 7.61 -33.11 13.29
C HIS A 187 8.07 -34.53 13.62
N LYS A 188 7.14 -35.48 13.77
CA LYS A 188 7.44 -36.89 14.04
C LYS A 188 8.37 -37.51 13.00
N TYR A 189 8.28 -37.07 11.74
CA TYR A 189 9.16 -37.53 10.66
C TYR A 189 10.35 -36.59 10.37
N GLY A 190 10.61 -35.64 11.26
CA GLY A 190 11.76 -34.74 11.16
C GLY A 190 11.65 -33.71 10.04
N ILE A 191 10.43 -33.20 9.80
CA ILE A 191 10.13 -32.05 8.93
C ILE A 191 9.62 -30.91 9.84
N PRO A 192 10.48 -29.96 10.25
CA PRO A 192 10.09 -28.92 11.21
C PRO A 192 9.24 -27.83 10.55
N ILE A 193 7.93 -27.79 10.82
CA ILE A 193 6.98 -26.83 10.23
C ILE A 193 6.18 -26.21 11.35
N GLY A 194 5.99 -24.88 11.33
CA GLY A 194 5.18 -24.21 12.34
C GLY A 194 5.77 -24.31 13.75
N ALA A 195 7.09 -24.51 13.88
CA ALA A 195 7.76 -24.16 15.13
C ALA A 195 7.33 -22.73 15.46
N LYS A 196 6.59 -22.56 16.56
CA LYS A 196 6.46 -21.25 17.19
C LYS A 196 7.89 -20.72 17.21
N THR A 197 8.13 -19.57 16.60
CA THR A 197 9.32 -18.77 16.87
C THR A 197 9.22 -18.21 18.29
N SER A 198 8.84 -19.05 19.25
CA SER A 198 9.08 -18.82 20.65
C SER A 198 10.57 -19.00 20.84
N ASN A 199 11.25 -17.86 20.67
CA ASN A 199 12.54 -17.51 21.26
C ASN A 199 13.75 -17.44 20.31
N GLY A 200 13.53 -17.32 18.99
CA GLY A 200 14.62 -17.06 18.02
C GLY A 200 14.18 -16.24 16.79
N PRO A 201 15.11 -15.52 16.12
CA PRO A 201 14.81 -14.80 14.89
C PRO A 201 14.35 -15.77 13.79
N ALA A 202 13.24 -15.48 13.13
CA ALA A 202 12.83 -16.15 11.90
C ALA A 202 13.63 -15.59 10.73
N LEU A 203 14.17 -16.45 9.86
CA LEU A 203 14.75 -16.00 8.60
C LEU A 203 13.62 -15.72 7.61
N ILE A 204 13.62 -14.55 7.00
CA ILE A 204 12.61 -14.14 6.02
C ILE A 204 13.21 -13.85 4.67
N ASN A 205 12.53 -14.29 3.62
CA ASN A 205 12.98 -14.02 2.25
C ASN A 205 12.73 -12.55 1.89
N ILE A 206 13.76 -11.89 1.37
CA ILE A 206 13.67 -10.52 0.85
C ILE A 206 13.94 -10.58 -0.65
N GLN A 207 12.94 -10.18 -1.42
CA GLN A 207 13.00 -10.23 -2.88
C GLN A 207 13.34 -8.85 -3.43
N GLU A 208 14.34 -8.79 -4.32
CA GLU A 208 14.68 -7.56 -5.03
C GLU A 208 13.90 -7.47 -6.35
N TYR A 209 13.42 -6.28 -6.70
CA TYR A 209 12.75 -5.99 -7.97
C TYR A 209 13.29 -4.71 -8.62
N PRO A 210 13.35 -4.65 -9.96
CA PRO A 210 13.79 -3.44 -10.66
C PRO A 210 12.72 -2.34 -10.61
N ILE A 211 13.16 -1.08 -10.58
CA ILE A 211 12.27 0.08 -10.56
C ILE A 211 12.39 0.86 -11.86
N GLU A 212 11.26 1.02 -12.53
CA GLU A 212 11.12 1.91 -13.68
C GLU A 212 10.72 3.31 -13.19
N ARG A 213 11.72 4.18 -13.06
CA ARG A 213 11.53 5.57 -12.62
C ARG A 213 11.21 6.49 -13.80
N HIS A 214 10.14 7.25 -13.67
CA HIS A 214 9.74 8.29 -14.60
C HIS A 214 10.09 9.67 -14.05
N GLU A 215 10.86 10.45 -14.81
CA GLU A 215 11.23 11.83 -14.43
C GLU A 215 10.15 12.82 -14.89
N GLY A 216 9.40 13.36 -13.92
CA GLY A 216 8.28 14.28 -14.16
C GLY A 216 8.72 15.59 -14.81
N ARG A 217 9.95 16.02 -14.54
CA ARG A 217 10.55 17.26 -15.07
C ARG A 217 11.25 17.10 -16.42
N SER A 218 11.07 15.97 -17.11
CA SER A 218 11.70 15.72 -18.42
C SER A 218 11.19 16.65 -19.53
N GLN A 219 9.91 17.06 -19.49
CA GLN A 219 9.29 17.91 -20.52
C GLN A 219 8.86 19.28 -19.99
N THR A 220 8.35 19.32 -18.76
CA THR A 220 7.83 20.54 -18.12
C THR A 220 8.24 20.59 -16.67
N PHE A 221 8.69 21.74 -16.19
CA PHE A 221 8.99 21.91 -14.78
C PHE A 221 7.69 21.97 -13.95
N THR A 222 7.53 21.01 -13.03
CA THR A 222 6.41 20.90 -12.10
C THR A 222 6.93 20.60 -10.69
N GLU A 223 6.06 20.69 -9.67
CA GLU A 223 6.37 20.28 -8.30
C GLU A 223 6.66 18.77 -8.19
N GLU A 224 6.05 17.93 -9.06
CA GLU A 224 6.38 16.51 -9.14
C GLU A 224 7.77 16.34 -9.76
N CYS A 225 8.68 15.75 -8.98
CA CYS A 225 10.05 15.49 -9.41
C CYS A 225 10.11 14.21 -10.24
N SER A 226 9.61 13.12 -9.66
CA SER A 226 9.68 11.78 -10.27
C SER A 226 8.62 10.86 -9.68
N SER A 227 8.28 9.82 -10.43
CA SER A 227 7.32 8.81 -10.00
C SER A 227 7.67 7.42 -10.50
N TRP A 228 7.22 6.39 -9.78
CA TRP A 228 7.40 4.98 -10.12
C TRP A 228 6.27 4.14 -9.50
N ARG A 229 6.20 2.85 -9.85
CA ARG A 229 5.15 1.94 -9.39
C ARG A 229 5.72 0.79 -8.57
N LEU A 230 5.09 0.51 -7.44
CA LEU A 230 5.34 -0.67 -6.62
C LEU A 230 4.64 -1.89 -7.26
N PRO A 231 5.24 -3.09 -7.21
CA PRO A 231 4.64 -4.30 -7.75
C PRO A 231 3.57 -4.86 -6.79
N LEU A 232 2.48 -4.12 -6.61
CA LEU A 232 1.34 -4.53 -5.79
C LEU A 232 0.44 -5.53 -6.53
N ASP A 233 -0.16 -6.47 -5.79
CA ASP A 233 -1.28 -7.29 -6.24
C ASP A 233 -2.58 -6.44 -6.26
N GLU A 234 -3.56 -6.82 -7.08
CA GLU A 234 -4.86 -6.15 -7.21
C GLU A 234 -5.63 -6.10 -5.87
N MET A 235 -5.33 -7.05 -4.98
CA MET A 235 -5.97 -7.17 -3.67
C MET A 235 -5.26 -6.38 -2.58
N ASN A 236 -4.04 -5.89 -2.81
CA ASN A 236 -3.26 -5.16 -1.83
C ASN A 236 -3.89 -3.81 -1.46
N LEU A 237 -3.74 -3.44 -0.19
CA LEU A 237 -4.22 -2.19 0.37
C LEU A 237 -3.08 -1.51 1.11
N ILE A 238 -2.66 -0.32 0.68
CA ILE A 238 -1.58 0.39 1.34
C ILE A 238 -2.04 0.90 2.70
N CYS A 239 -1.33 0.53 3.76
CA CYS A 239 -1.72 0.76 5.15
C CYS A 239 -0.94 1.93 5.79
N ASP A 240 0.38 2.03 5.53
CA ASP A 240 1.24 3.04 6.13
C ASP A 240 2.46 3.32 5.24
N VAL A 241 3.00 4.55 5.35
CA VAL A 241 4.19 5.01 4.63
C VAL A 241 5.11 5.69 5.63
N ALA A 242 6.41 5.37 5.56
CA ALA A 242 7.44 6.04 6.35
C ALA A 242 8.69 6.28 5.50
N THR A 243 9.46 7.27 5.91
CA THR A 243 10.73 7.61 5.26
C THR A 243 11.82 7.79 6.30
N THR A 244 13.06 7.60 5.87
CA THR A 244 14.25 7.96 6.64
C THR A 244 15.13 8.86 5.82
N HIS A 245 15.69 9.89 6.44
CA HIS A 245 16.67 10.78 5.83
C HIS A 245 17.96 10.77 6.66
N GLU A 246 19.02 10.15 6.14
CA GLU A 246 20.33 10.13 6.79
C GLU A 246 21.46 10.18 5.73
N ASN A 247 22.49 11.01 5.96
CA ASN A 247 23.62 11.18 5.04
C ASN A 247 23.22 11.47 3.58
N GLU A 248 22.21 12.32 3.38
CA GLU A 248 21.64 12.66 2.06
C GLU A 248 20.91 11.51 1.34
N GLU A 249 20.92 10.30 1.90
CA GLU A 249 20.14 9.17 1.40
C GLU A 249 18.73 9.21 1.99
N ASN A 250 17.74 8.97 1.12
CA ASN A 250 16.35 8.85 1.52
C ASN A 250 15.88 7.43 1.23
N THR A 251 15.37 6.74 2.26
CA THR A 251 14.78 5.41 2.11
C THR A 251 13.28 5.51 2.34
N LEU A 252 12.51 4.90 1.44
CA LEU A 252 11.06 4.79 1.52
C LEU A 252 10.69 3.41 2.07
N TYR A 253 9.70 3.36 2.95
CA TYR A 253 9.06 2.15 3.43
C TYR A 253 7.54 2.28 3.21
N VAL A 254 6.95 1.29 2.54
CA VAL A 254 5.51 1.21 2.28
C VAL A 254 5.01 -0.13 2.76
N VAL A 255 4.06 -0.12 3.68
CA VAL A 255 3.41 -1.35 4.15
C VAL A 255 2.06 -1.49 3.46
N ALA A 256 1.82 -2.65 2.88
CA ALA A 256 0.52 -3.04 2.36
C ALA A 256 -0.06 -4.20 3.17
N CYS A 257 -1.38 -4.31 3.12
CA CYS A 257 -2.18 -5.35 3.73
C CYS A 257 -2.94 -6.12 2.63
N ASN A 258 -3.41 -7.33 2.95
CA ASN A 258 -4.16 -8.21 2.03
C ASN A 258 -3.43 -8.58 0.71
N PRO A 259 -2.32 -9.33 0.76
CA PRO A 259 -1.61 -9.85 1.93
C PRO A 259 -0.71 -8.80 2.62
N VAL A 260 -0.34 -9.05 3.89
CA VAL A 260 0.58 -8.16 4.62
C VAL A 260 1.96 -8.24 4.00
N SER A 261 2.49 -7.11 3.58
CA SER A 261 3.79 -7.01 2.91
C SER A 261 4.47 -5.68 3.19
N LEU A 262 5.80 -5.70 3.15
CA LEU A 262 6.63 -4.51 3.28
C LEU A 262 7.43 -4.31 1.99
N TYR A 263 7.34 -3.12 1.42
CA TYR A 263 8.15 -2.65 0.32
C TYR A 263 9.10 -1.58 0.83
N PHE A 264 10.38 -1.65 0.47
CA PHE A 264 11.34 -0.61 0.83
C PHE A 264 12.42 -0.41 -0.22
N MET A 265 12.90 0.83 -0.34
CA MET A 265 13.91 1.19 -1.33
C MET A 265 14.66 2.46 -0.97
N ASN A 266 15.89 2.58 -1.44
CA ASN A 266 16.54 3.90 -1.54
C ASN A 266 15.87 4.67 -2.69
N MET A 267 15.37 5.88 -2.42
CA MET A 267 14.67 6.74 -3.38
C MET A 267 15.52 7.19 -4.57
N THR A 268 16.85 7.07 -4.49
CA THR A 268 17.80 7.31 -5.59
C THR A 268 18.26 6.02 -6.29
N GLY A 269 17.92 4.86 -5.72
CA GLY A 269 18.30 3.54 -6.22
C GLY A 269 17.52 3.12 -7.46
N LYS A 270 18.01 2.04 -8.09
CA LYS A 270 17.39 1.42 -9.28
C LYS A 270 16.58 0.16 -8.96
N SER A 271 16.61 -0.30 -7.72
CA SER A 271 15.90 -1.48 -7.25
C SER A 271 15.20 -1.21 -5.93
N GLY A 272 14.11 -1.94 -5.73
CA GLY A 272 13.36 -2.00 -4.49
C GLY A 272 13.36 -3.41 -3.93
N HIS A 273 12.97 -3.51 -2.67
CA HIS A 273 12.91 -4.77 -1.93
C HIS A 273 11.48 -5.00 -1.46
N PHE A 274 11.09 -6.27 -1.42
CA PHE A 274 9.78 -6.75 -1.01
C PHE A 274 9.94 -7.88 0.01
N VAL A 275 9.12 -7.83 1.06
CA VAL A 275 9.04 -8.85 2.10
C VAL A 275 7.59 -9.27 2.26
N ASP A 276 7.34 -10.56 2.04
CA ASP A 276 6.03 -11.17 2.29
C ASP A 276 5.91 -11.54 3.78
N LEU A 277 4.90 -10.99 4.44
CA LEU A 277 4.63 -11.17 5.87
C LEU A 277 3.27 -11.84 6.11
N PHE A 278 2.64 -12.38 5.06
CA PHE A 278 1.29 -12.94 5.11
C PHE A 278 1.12 -14.01 6.20
N ASP A 279 2.09 -14.90 6.35
CA ASP A 279 2.04 -16.02 7.30
C ASP A 279 2.56 -15.67 8.69
N ILE A 280 3.08 -14.45 8.88
CA ILE A 280 3.67 -14.04 10.15
C ILE A 280 2.60 -13.53 11.11
N PHE A 281 1.59 -12.82 10.60
CA PHE A 281 0.53 -12.29 11.43
C PHE A 281 -0.58 -13.34 11.61
N PRO A 282 -0.89 -13.77 12.86
CA PRO A 282 -1.94 -14.73 13.15
C PRO A 282 -3.30 -14.14 12.77
N ARG A 283 -4.07 -14.91 12.00
CA ARG A 283 -5.45 -14.54 11.67
C ARG A 283 -6.35 -14.82 12.87
N THR A 284 -7.27 -13.92 13.15
CA THR A 284 -8.30 -14.15 14.17
C THR A 284 -9.25 -15.25 13.69
N ALA A 285 -9.39 -16.32 14.49
CA ALA A 285 -10.25 -17.48 14.19
C ALA A 285 -11.77 -17.19 14.10
N SER A 286 -12.20 -15.94 14.33
CA SER A 286 -13.60 -15.55 14.28
C SER A 286 -13.78 -14.16 13.66
N GLY A 287 -14.18 -14.09 12.40
CA GLY A 287 -14.58 -12.87 11.70
C GLY A 287 -13.73 -12.52 10.47
N ILE A 288 -14.11 -11.45 9.77
CA ILE A 288 -13.33 -10.88 8.66
C ILE A 288 -12.14 -10.15 9.28
N TRP A 289 -10.94 -10.71 9.12
CA TRP A 289 -9.69 -10.13 9.61
C TRP A 289 -9.25 -8.98 8.69
N HIS A 290 -9.19 -7.76 9.23
CA HIS A 290 -8.79 -6.54 8.52
C HIS A 290 -7.54 -5.93 9.19
N PRO A 291 -6.34 -6.53 8.99
CA PRO A 291 -5.12 -6.06 9.62
C PRO A 291 -4.84 -4.61 9.29
N PHE A 292 -4.27 -3.89 10.25
CA PHE A 292 -3.73 -2.56 9.99
C PHE A 292 -2.34 -2.46 10.58
N VAL A 293 -1.35 -2.46 9.69
CA VAL A 293 0.06 -2.48 10.04
C VAL A 293 0.65 -1.10 9.84
N THR A 294 1.41 -0.64 10.82
CA THR A 294 2.19 0.59 10.78
C THR A 294 3.68 0.28 10.82
N VAL A 295 4.51 1.15 10.24
CA VAL A 295 5.96 0.99 10.13
C VAL A 295 6.70 2.15 10.76
N ALA A 296 7.75 1.82 11.51
CA ALA A 296 8.68 2.75 12.14
C ALA A 296 10.13 2.33 11.83
N PRO A 297 10.80 3.00 10.89
CA PRO A 297 12.20 2.73 10.62
C PRO A 297 13.11 3.29 11.73
N LEU A 298 14.19 2.57 12.05
CA LEU A 298 15.11 2.91 13.13
C LEU A 298 16.33 3.70 12.62
N GLY A 299 16.95 4.48 13.50
CA GLY A 299 18.15 5.26 13.20
C GLY A 299 19.43 4.57 13.65
N ASN A 300 20.55 5.30 13.59
CA ASN A 300 21.84 4.75 14.02
C ASN A 300 21.85 4.36 15.52
N PRO A 301 22.44 3.21 15.91
CA PRO A 301 23.19 2.26 15.09
C PRO A 301 22.34 1.15 14.42
N LEU A 302 21.02 1.14 14.62
CA LEU A 302 20.09 0.16 14.04
C LEU A 302 19.60 0.55 12.64
N LYS A 303 20.38 1.37 11.91
CA LYS A 303 20.02 1.89 10.59
C LYS A 303 19.63 0.74 9.65
N GLY A 304 18.50 0.91 8.97
CA GLY A 304 17.95 -0.06 8.03
C GLY A 304 17.05 -1.12 8.66
N GLN A 305 17.05 -1.26 9.99
CA GLN A 305 16.07 -2.08 10.68
C GLN A 305 14.73 -1.33 10.81
N VAL A 306 13.63 -2.07 10.83
CA VAL A 306 12.29 -1.51 10.92
C VAL A 306 11.43 -2.25 11.92
N VAL A 307 10.61 -1.49 12.66
CA VAL A 307 9.57 -2.04 13.52
C VAL A 307 8.22 -1.97 12.80
N LEU A 308 7.52 -3.10 12.79
CA LEU A 308 6.16 -3.24 12.25
C LEU A 308 5.20 -3.51 13.40
N HIS A 309 4.09 -2.78 13.45
CA HIS A 309 3.06 -2.92 14.48
C HIS A 309 1.69 -3.14 13.86
N GLU A 310 1.07 -4.29 14.14
CA GLU A 310 -0.31 -4.58 13.77
C GLU A 310 -1.25 -4.16 14.91
N GLN A 311 -2.11 -3.18 14.63
CA GLN A 311 -2.87 -2.44 15.63
C GLN A 311 -4.01 -3.22 16.28
N GLN A 312 -4.53 -4.29 15.66
CA GLN A 312 -5.65 -5.06 16.22
C GLN A 312 -5.19 -6.16 17.18
N SER A 313 -4.17 -6.92 16.79
CA SER A 313 -3.60 -8.04 17.53
C SER A 313 -2.43 -7.65 18.44
N ASN A 314 -2.00 -6.38 18.38
CA ASN A 314 -0.86 -5.84 19.12
C ASN A 314 0.45 -6.59 18.86
N ILE A 315 0.66 -7.05 17.64
CA ILE A 315 1.88 -7.78 17.27
C ILE A 315 2.92 -6.79 16.81
N ILE A 316 4.09 -6.86 17.44
CA ILE A 316 5.24 -6.01 17.15
C ILE A 316 6.36 -6.89 16.61
N LEU A 317 6.84 -6.57 15.41
CA LEU A 317 7.92 -7.28 14.74
C LEU A 317 9.08 -6.31 14.50
N LEU A 318 10.30 -6.76 14.74
CA LEU A 318 11.54 -6.10 14.34
C LEU A 318 12.12 -6.88 13.16
N LEU A 319 12.17 -6.24 12.00
CA LEU A 319 12.82 -6.76 10.81
C LEU A 319 14.20 -6.13 10.66
N ASP A 320 15.22 -6.96 10.54
CA ASP A 320 16.54 -6.58 10.09
C ASP A 320 16.76 -7.10 8.65
N PRO A 321 16.68 -6.21 7.64
CA PRO A 321 16.91 -6.58 6.25
C PRO A 321 18.32 -7.10 5.97
N THR A 322 19.32 -6.66 6.73
CA THR A 322 20.73 -7.02 6.50
C THR A 322 20.98 -8.47 6.88
N SER A 323 20.44 -8.89 8.03
CA SER A 323 20.54 -10.28 8.50
C SER A 323 19.37 -11.16 8.07
N GLN A 324 18.39 -10.60 7.36
CA GLN A 324 17.11 -11.24 7.00
C GLN A 324 16.38 -11.80 8.23
N ALA A 325 16.62 -11.21 9.40
CA ALA A 325 16.08 -11.69 10.66
C ALA A 325 14.80 -10.93 11.02
N LEU A 326 13.73 -11.67 11.30
CA LEU A 326 12.48 -11.17 11.82
C LEU A 326 12.31 -11.63 13.26
N ARG A 327 12.15 -10.70 14.19
CA ARG A 327 11.99 -10.97 15.63
C ARG A 327 10.65 -10.44 16.10
N ARG A 328 9.93 -11.21 16.90
CA ARG A 328 8.76 -10.71 17.60
C ARG A 328 9.18 -10.06 18.91
N LEU A 329 8.74 -8.82 19.14
CA LEU A 329 8.94 -8.12 20.39
C LEU A 329 7.71 -8.33 21.28
N ILE A 330 7.93 -8.68 22.54
CA ILE A 330 6.86 -8.93 23.52
C ILE A 330 6.94 -7.83 24.56
N LEU A 331 5.87 -7.03 24.68
CA LEU A 331 5.76 -6.02 25.72
C LEU A 331 5.24 -6.66 27.02
N PRO A 332 5.70 -6.23 28.21
CA PRO A 332 5.35 -6.85 29.49
C PRO A 332 3.88 -6.74 29.91
N SER A 333 3.05 -5.98 29.19
CA SER A 333 1.81 -5.43 29.75
C SER A 333 0.55 -6.27 29.58
N GLU A 334 0.48 -7.33 28.74
CA GLU A 334 -0.75 -8.13 28.67
C GLU A 334 -0.51 -9.62 28.40
N GLU A 335 -1.04 -10.45 29.30
CA GLU A 335 -1.43 -11.83 28.99
C GLU A 335 -2.40 -11.80 27.80
N PHE A 336 -2.10 -12.56 26.75
CA PHE A 336 -2.97 -12.77 25.60
C PHE A 336 -4.32 -13.35 26.05
N THR A 337 -5.31 -12.50 26.32
CA THR A 337 -6.71 -12.93 26.40
C THR A 337 -7.39 -12.53 25.10
N MET A 338 -7.49 -13.47 24.16
CA MET A 338 -8.44 -13.35 23.04
C MET A 338 -9.84 -13.26 23.63
N LYS A 339 -10.35 -12.05 23.87
CA LYS A 339 -11.77 -11.86 24.15
C LYS A 339 -12.53 -12.26 22.89
N LYS A 340 -13.21 -13.42 22.94
CA LYS A 340 -14.23 -13.81 21.97
C LYS A 340 -15.21 -12.64 21.85
N THR A 341 -15.21 -11.95 20.72
CA THR A 341 -16.20 -10.92 20.44
C THR A 341 -17.57 -11.60 20.34
N SER A 342 -18.39 -11.36 21.35
CA SER A 342 -19.79 -11.75 21.39
C SER A 342 -20.52 -11.13 20.19
N TRP A 343 -21.11 -11.95 19.32
CA TRP A 343 -21.82 -11.52 18.10
C TRP A 343 -22.92 -10.46 18.35
N TRP A 344 -23.36 -10.29 19.60
CA TRP A 344 -24.46 -9.40 19.99
C TRP A 344 -24.01 -7.96 20.31
N ASN A 345 -22.72 -7.70 20.52
CA ASN A 345 -22.20 -6.35 20.83
C ASN A 345 -21.34 -5.79 19.68
N LYS A 346 -21.89 -4.83 18.93
CA LYS A 346 -21.12 -3.94 18.03
C LYS A 346 -20.48 -2.81 18.85
N GLU A 347 -19.60 -3.14 19.80
CA GLU A 347 -18.68 -2.14 20.32
C GLU A 347 -17.50 -2.02 19.33
N GLU A 348 -17.11 -0.79 18.98
CA GLU A 348 -15.91 -0.54 18.18
C GLU A 348 -14.72 -1.20 18.88
N ALA A 349 -14.07 -2.14 18.19
CA ALA A 349 -12.92 -2.86 18.73
C ALA A 349 -11.82 -1.87 19.13
N GLU A 350 -11.43 -1.89 20.40
CA GLU A 350 -10.33 -1.07 20.93
C GLU A 350 -9.04 -1.40 20.16
N THR A 351 -8.34 -0.38 19.66
CA THR A 351 -7.12 -0.57 18.85
C THR A 351 -5.86 -0.12 19.59
N TYR A 352 -4.75 -0.77 19.30
CA TYR A 352 -3.42 -0.38 19.76
C TYR A 352 -2.80 0.61 18.79
N LYS A 353 -1.97 1.51 19.29
CA LYS A 353 -1.29 2.55 18.53
C LYS A 353 0.19 2.58 18.87
N MET A 354 1.01 2.94 17.88
CA MET A 354 2.44 3.13 17.99
C MET A 354 2.77 4.60 17.66
N CYS A 355 3.36 5.31 18.60
CA CYS A 355 3.99 6.60 18.41
C CYS A 355 5.42 6.36 17.91
N LYS A 356 5.75 6.95 16.76
CA LYS A 356 6.98 6.69 15.99
C LYS A 356 7.83 7.94 15.73
N GLU A 357 7.48 9.06 16.34
CA GLU A 357 8.14 10.37 16.17
C GLU A 357 9.64 10.33 16.49
N PHE A 358 10.04 9.53 17.49
CA PHE A 358 11.43 9.34 17.90
C PHE A 358 12.02 7.98 17.51
N SER A 359 11.44 7.30 16.53
CA SER A 359 11.95 6.02 16.01
C SER A 359 13.40 6.11 15.49
N HIS A 360 13.80 7.27 14.94
CA HIS A 360 15.18 7.58 14.56
C HIS A 360 16.17 7.60 15.74
N LYS A 361 15.67 7.70 16.98
CA LYS A 361 16.45 7.55 18.22
C LYS A 361 16.34 6.15 18.82
N ASN A 362 15.76 5.20 18.10
CA ASN A 362 15.63 3.79 18.45
C ASN A 362 14.67 3.49 19.62
N TRP A 363 13.71 4.37 19.89
CA TRP A 363 12.66 4.09 20.88
C TRP A 363 11.26 4.45 20.34
N LEU A 364 10.26 3.78 20.90
CA LEU A 364 8.87 3.82 20.46
C LEU A 364 7.94 3.82 21.68
N VAL A 365 6.75 4.41 21.54
CA VAL A 365 5.72 4.36 22.59
C VAL A 365 4.48 3.66 22.05
N PHE A 366 3.98 2.69 22.79
CA PHE A 366 2.77 1.95 22.47
C PHE A 366 1.68 2.25 23.50
N TYR A 367 0.45 2.36 23.04
CA TYR A 367 -0.70 2.51 23.92
C TYR A 367 -1.94 1.89 23.31
N LYS A 368 -2.96 1.68 24.14
CA LYS A 368 -4.27 1.19 23.71
C LYS A 368 -5.26 2.34 23.78
N GLU A 369 -6.03 2.57 22.71
CA GLU A 369 -7.13 3.54 22.73
C GLU A 369 -8.14 3.19 23.84
N LYS A 370 -8.59 4.20 24.59
CA LYS A 370 -9.40 4.10 25.82
C LYS A 370 -8.71 3.38 26.98
N GLY A 371 -7.48 2.89 26.79
CA GLY A 371 -6.62 2.35 27.84
C GLY A 371 -5.93 3.46 28.63
N ASN A 372 -5.25 3.07 29.70
CA ASN A 372 -4.61 3.98 30.66
C ASN A 372 -3.11 3.68 30.86
N THR A 373 -2.50 2.91 29.97
CA THR A 373 -1.09 2.54 30.04
C THR A 373 -0.34 2.98 28.78
N LEU A 374 0.90 3.42 28.97
CA LEU A 374 1.89 3.66 27.92
C LEU A 374 3.03 2.66 28.11
N ALA A 375 3.45 2.00 27.04
CA ALA A 375 4.63 1.14 27.02
C ALA A 375 5.72 1.78 26.16
N VAL A 376 6.82 2.20 26.79
CA VAL A 376 7.99 2.77 26.15
C VAL A 376 8.97 1.66 25.87
N LEU A 377 9.27 1.41 24.59
CA LEU A 377 10.22 0.42 24.14
C LEU A 377 11.50 1.11 23.69
N ASP A 378 12.60 0.84 24.38
CA ASP A 378 13.95 1.11 23.89
C ASP A 378 14.41 -0.12 23.09
N VAL A 379 14.49 0.03 21.77
CA VAL A 379 14.85 -1.08 20.87
C VAL A 379 16.35 -1.38 20.95
N LEU A 380 17.17 -0.36 21.21
CA LEU A 380 18.62 -0.50 21.28
C LEU A 380 19.05 -1.26 22.53
N GLU A 381 18.47 -0.92 23.68
CA GLU A 381 18.72 -1.60 24.95
C GLU A 381 17.88 -2.87 25.13
N GLY A 382 16.84 -3.05 24.32
CA GLY A 382 15.87 -4.14 24.46
C GLY A 382 15.08 -4.05 25.78
N ARG A 383 14.85 -2.82 26.27
CA ARG A 383 14.15 -2.56 27.52
C ARG A 383 12.75 -2.00 27.26
N THR A 384 11.83 -2.29 28.17
CA THR A 384 10.49 -1.72 28.12
C THR A 384 10.12 -1.15 29.48
N HIS A 385 9.59 0.06 29.48
CA HIS A 385 9.06 0.74 30.66
C HIS A 385 7.57 0.99 30.48
N THR A 386 6.77 0.66 31.48
CA THR A 386 5.32 0.92 31.46
C THR A 386 4.99 2.09 32.37
N ILE A 387 4.23 3.05 31.87
CA ILE A 387 3.71 4.19 32.61
C ILE A 387 2.19 4.02 32.73
N SER A 388 1.71 3.88 33.97
CA SER A 388 0.28 3.85 34.28
C SER A 388 -0.24 5.26 34.53
N LEU A 389 -1.35 5.61 33.89
CA LEU A 389 -1.93 6.95 33.92
C LEU A 389 -3.27 6.96 34.67
N PRO A 390 -3.62 8.08 35.31
CA PRO A 390 -4.93 8.27 35.95
C PRO A 390 -6.06 8.61 34.95
N ILE A 391 -5.77 8.63 33.64
CA ILE A 391 -6.68 9.01 32.57
C ILE A 391 -6.73 7.93 31.49
N ASN A 392 -7.87 7.86 30.78
CA ASN A 392 -8.02 6.97 29.62
C ASN A 392 -7.72 7.73 28.33
N LEU A 393 -6.79 7.21 27.54
CA LEU A 393 -6.21 7.88 26.38
C LEU A 393 -7.11 7.82 25.14
N GLN A 394 -7.27 8.95 24.46
CA GLN A 394 -7.76 9.03 23.08
C GLN A 394 -6.58 8.96 22.11
N THR A 395 -5.59 9.83 22.32
CA THR A 395 -4.41 9.94 21.47
C THR A 395 -3.23 10.51 22.26
N VAL A 396 -2.03 10.25 21.76
CA VAL A 396 -0.74 10.59 22.37
C VAL A 396 0.14 11.20 21.29
N PHE A 397 0.76 12.33 21.59
CA PHE A 397 1.75 12.96 20.72
C PHE A 397 3.07 13.16 21.46
N LEU A 398 4.17 12.70 20.89
CA LEU A 398 5.50 12.88 21.47
C LEU A 398 6.05 14.24 21.03
N VAL A 399 5.71 15.29 21.79
CA VAL A 399 6.04 16.69 21.44
C VAL A 399 7.48 17.06 21.79
N ALA A 400 8.12 16.35 22.72
CA ALA A 400 9.55 16.36 22.97
C ALA A 400 9.95 14.98 23.49
N GLU A 401 11.25 14.72 23.65
CA GLU A 401 11.74 13.43 24.16
C GLU A 401 11.18 13.12 25.54
N ASP A 402 11.12 14.13 26.39
CA ASP A 402 10.74 14.06 27.79
C ASP A 402 9.34 14.63 28.07
N LYS A 403 8.64 15.14 27.05
CA LYS A 403 7.32 15.78 27.21
C LYS A 403 6.34 15.33 26.16
N TRP A 404 5.23 14.74 26.60
CA TRP A 404 4.23 14.14 25.71
C TRP A 404 2.85 14.75 25.95
N LEU A 405 2.16 15.09 24.86
CA LEU A 405 0.81 15.64 24.90
C LEU A 405 -0.19 14.48 24.86
N LEU A 406 -0.94 14.28 25.93
CA LEU A 406 -1.96 13.25 26.06
C LEU A 406 -3.35 13.87 25.93
N VAL A 407 -4.25 13.24 25.17
CA VAL A 407 -5.64 13.66 25.05
C VAL A 407 -6.54 12.61 25.70
N GLU A 408 -7.41 13.02 26.61
CA GLU A 408 -8.35 12.11 27.29
C GLU A 408 -9.56 11.77 26.41
N SER A 409 -9.91 10.48 26.36
CA SER A 409 -11.01 9.87 25.59
C SER A 409 -12.43 10.37 25.90
N LYS A 410 -12.72 10.85 27.11
CA LYS A 410 -14.08 11.26 27.48
C LYS A 410 -14.35 12.74 27.23
N THR A 411 -13.37 13.59 27.50
CA THR A 411 -13.57 15.05 27.53
C THR A 411 -12.71 15.81 26.51
N ASN A 412 -11.84 15.10 25.76
CA ASN A 412 -10.80 15.70 24.93
C ASN A 412 -9.90 16.69 25.71
N GLN A 413 -9.84 16.57 27.05
CA GLN A 413 -8.93 17.35 27.88
C GLN A 413 -7.50 16.97 27.54
N LYS A 414 -6.67 17.99 27.34
CA LYS A 414 -5.25 17.84 27.04
C LYS A 414 -4.44 17.86 28.34
N TYR A 415 -3.46 16.96 28.43
CA TYR A 415 -2.51 16.86 29.52
C TYR A 415 -1.09 16.83 28.96
N LEU A 416 -0.14 17.43 29.68
CA LEU A 416 1.28 17.32 29.39
C LEU A 416 1.90 16.35 30.38
N LEU A 417 2.41 15.22 29.89
CA LEU A 417 3.18 14.27 30.67
C LEU A 417 4.67 14.61 30.53
N THR A 418 5.33 14.90 31.64
CA THR A 418 6.78 15.01 31.72
C THR A 418 7.34 13.68 32.22
N THR A 419 8.23 13.07 31.44
CA THR A 419 8.96 11.86 31.79
C THR A 419 10.41 12.21 32.14
N PRO A 420 11.08 11.46 33.02
CA PRO A 420 12.51 11.67 33.28
C PRO A 420 13.30 11.53 31.97
N ALA A 421 13.92 12.62 31.52
CA ALA A 421 14.68 12.68 30.28
C ALA A 421 15.95 11.80 30.39
N HIS A 422 15.98 10.69 29.64
CA HIS A 422 17.06 9.69 29.65
C HIS A 422 17.37 9.07 31.03
N ILE A 423 17.56 7.75 31.02
CA ILE A 423 17.76 6.87 32.19
C ILE A 423 19.14 7.08 32.87
N GLU A 424 19.64 8.32 32.94
CA GLU A 424 20.93 8.67 33.56
C GLU A 424 20.84 9.76 34.65
N SER A 425 19.77 10.55 34.74
CA SER A 425 19.61 11.51 35.85
C SER A 425 19.04 10.81 37.08
N LYS A 426 19.87 10.62 38.11
CA LYS A 426 19.54 9.94 39.38
C LYS A 426 18.50 10.64 40.28
N ASP A 427 17.92 11.75 39.86
CA ASP A 427 17.03 12.53 40.71
C ASP A 427 15.60 12.58 40.14
N SER A 428 14.78 11.66 40.67
CA SER A 428 13.34 11.44 40.44
C SER A 428 12.94 10.60 39.22
N GLY A 429 12.75 9.30 39.44
CA GLY A 429 12.09 8.38 38.49
C GLY A 429 10.55 8.57 38.42
N VAL A 430 10.05 9.79 38.64
CA VAL A 430 8.62 10.07 38.77
C VAL A 430 8.14 10.86 37.55
N CYS A 431 7.18 10.29 36.82
CA CYS A 431 6.50 11.02 35.75
C CYS A 431 5.52 12.04 36.35
N GLN A 432 5.43 13.23 35.77
CA GLN A 432 4.54 14.30 36.21
C GLN A 432 3.49 14.58 35.14
N LEU A 433 2.21 14.64 35.53
CA LEU A 433 1.11 14.88 34.61
C LEU A 433 0.44 16.22 34.92
N TYR A 434 0.48 17.13 33.96
CA TYR A 434 -0.08 18.48 34.07
C TYR A 434 -1.35 18.62 33.23
N VAL A 435 -2.37 19.28 33.76
CA VAL A 435 -3.59 19.60 33.00
C VAL A 435 -3.37 20.89 32.22
N LEU A 436 -3.56 20.86 30.90
CA LEU A 436 -3.47 22.06 30.07
C LEU A 436 -4.82 22.78 30.04
N LYS A 437 -4.86 24.01 30.54
CA LYS A 437 -6.08 24.84 30.50
C LYS A 437 -6.09 25.63 29.20
N GLU A 438 -7.06 25.35 28.34
CA GLU A 438 -7.34 26.15 27.16
C GLU A 438 -8.35 27.23 27.51
N GLU A 439 -8.00 28.50 27.31
CA GLU A 439 -8.97 29.59 27.36
C GLU A 439 -9.86 29.52 26.12
N LEU A 440 -11.14 29.20 26.33
CA LEU A 440 -12.14 29.26 25.25
C LEU A 440 -12.35 30.73 24.87
N PRO A 441 -12.56 31.05 23.58
CA PRO A 441 -12.88 32.40 23.16
C PRO A 441 -14.09 32.91 23.94
N SER A 442 -13.97 34.10 24.55
CA SER A 442 -15.10 34.74 25.23
C SER A 442 -16.28 34.84 24.26
N PRO A 443 -17.49 34.40 24.63
CA PRO A 443 -18.63 34.45 23.72
C PRO A 443 -18.96 35.91 23.44
N GLY A 444 -18.64 36.37 22.23
CA GLY A 444 -19.28 37.55 21.67
C GLY A 444 -20.79 37.33 21.62
N PHE A 445 -21.55 38.40 21.86
CA PHE A 445 -23.00 38.38 21.90
C PHE A 445 -23.57 37.74 20.60
N GLY A 446 -24.14 36.53 20.69
CA GLY A 446 -24.90 35.90 19.61
C GLY A 446 -24.25 34.76 18.82
N VAL A 447 -23.08 34.23 19.19
CA VAL A 447 -22.50 33.03 18.54
C VAL A 447 -22.77 31.78 19.39
N MET A 448 -23.48 30.79 18.83
CA MET A 448 -23.61 29.47 19.46
C MET A 448 -22.22 28.81 19.53
N GLN A 449 -21.79 28.45 20.74
CA GLN A 449 -20.50 27.79 21.00
C GLN A 449 -20.38 26.48 20.21
N GLU A 450 -19.37 26.35 19.34
CA GLU A 450 -18.79 25.02 19.09
C GLU A 450 -17.97 24.68 20.36
N THR A 451 -18.62 24.02 21.32
CA THR A 451 -18.11 23.65 22.66
C THR A 451 -17.05 22.54 22.65
N ASP A 452 -16.46 22.21 21.51
CA ASP A 452 -15.72 20.97 21.35
C ASP A 452 -14.22 21.23 21.23
N ARG A 453 -13.46 20.78 22.23
CA ARG A 453 -11.99 20.86 22.22
C ARG A 453 -11.46 20.08 21.02
N SER A 454 -10.73 20.76 20.14
CA SER A 454 -10.18 20.12 18.94
C SER A 454 -8.99 19.23 19.30
N ILE A 455 -8.99 18.03 18.73
CA ILE A 455 -7.86 17.12 18.76
C ILE A 455 -6.94 17.49 17.59
N PRO A 456 -5.64 17.74 17.81
CA PRO A 456 -4.69 17.94 16.72
C PRO A 456 -4.67 16.73 15.78
N HIS A 457 -4.56 16.97 14.48
CA HIS A 457 -4.28 15.92 13.49
C HIS A 457 -2.78 15.61 13.39
N THR A 458 -1.96 16.62 13.63
CA THR A 458 -0.50 16.53 13.70
C THR A 458 0.06 17.61 14.62
N ILE A 459 1.19 17.34 15.24
CA ILE A 459 1.98 18.28 16.02
C ILE A 459 3.46 17.95 15.81
N SER A 460 4.29 18.98 15.68
CA SER A 460 5.72 18.76 15.53
C SER A 460 6.35 18.22 16.82
N SER A 461 7.36 17.37 16.68
CA SER A 461 8.20 16.95 17.81
C SER A 461 9.39 17.89 18.04
N ASN A 462 9.77 18.64 17.00
CA ASN A 462 10.82 19.65 17.06
C ASN A 462 10.24 21.07 16.97
N GLN A 463 11.02 22.06 17.41
CA GLN A 463 10.66 23.48 17.30
C GLN A 463 11.05 24.06 15.93
N LEU A 464 10.37 25.12 15.52
CA LEU A 464 10.86 25.97 14.41
C LEU A 464 12.14 26.67 14.84
N SER A 465 13.05 26.90 13.88
CA SER A 465 14.20 27.79 14.07
C SER A 465 13.72 29.19 14.44
N SER A 466 14.54 29.96 15.16
CA SER A 466 14.20 31.34 15.55
C SER A 466 13.91 32.22 14.34
N GLU A 467 14.60 31.99 13.22
CA GLU A 467 14.36 32.63 11.92
C GLU A 467 12.99 32.28 11.35
N ASN A 468 12.64 30.98 11.28
CA ASN A 468 11.37 30.52 10.75
C ASN A 468 10.19 30.94 11.65
N LEU A 469 10.34 30.86 12.97
CA LEU A 469 9.36 31.35 13.94
C LEU A 469 9.12 32.84 13.76
N SER A 470 10.21 33.62 13.71
CA SER A 470 10.11 35.07 13.58
C SER A 470 9.49 35.48 12.23
N SER A 471 9.81 34.76 11.16
CA SER A 471 9.22 34.99 9.84
C SER A 471 7.71 34.65 9.81
N ALA A 472 7.31 33.54 10.44
CA ALA A 472 5.91 33.12 10.47
C ALA A 472 5.03 34.12 11.23
N VAL A 473 5.47 34.50 12.43
CA VAL A 473 4.72 35.40 13.33
C VAL A 473 4.86 36.87 12.92
N GLY A 474 5.94 37.24 12.22
CA GLY A 474 6.25 38.62 11.85
C GLY A 474 6.79 39.46 13.01
N GLN A 475 7.29 38.79 14.05
CA GLN A 475 7.90 39.41 15.23
C GLN A 475 9.18 38.66 15.57
N LYS A 476 10.19 39.35 16.12
CA LYS A 476 11.41 38.67 16.59
C LYS A 476 11.10 37.91 17.87
N ILE A 477 10.97 36.60 17.76
CA ILE A 477 10.68 35.71 18.88
C ILE A 477 11.74 34.60 18.88
N ASP A 478 12.36 34.39 20.03
CA ASP A 478 13.26 33.28 20.29
C ASP A 478 12.77 32.57 21.54
N SER A 479 11.90 31.59 21.33
CA SER A 479 11.23 30.86 22.41
C SER A 479 10.86 29.45 21.92
N PRO A 480 10.87 28.44 22.82
CA PRO A 480 10.41 27.11 22.50
C PRO A 480 9.02 27.16 21.88
N ASN A 481 8.77 26.37 20.85
CA ASN A 481 7.50 26.42 20.15
C ASN A 481 7.15 25.06 19.56
N ARG A 482 5.87 24.82 19.32
CA ARG A 482 5.38 23.70 18.49
C ARG A 482 4.37 24.19 17.48
N ILE A 483 4.45 23.60 16.29
CA ILE A 483 3.49 23.81 15.22
C ILE A 483 2.53 22.62 15.21
N LEU A 484 1.24 22.89 15.09
CA LEU A 484 0.19 21.88 15.02
C LEU A 484 -0.87 22.28 14.00
N SER A 485 -1.63 21.30 13.53
CA SER A 485 -2.78 21.49 12.66
C SER A 485 -3.95 20.63 13.13
N ASP A 486 -5.16 21.15 13.04
CA ASP A 486 -6.39 20.48 13.45
C ASP A 486 -7.49 20.66 12.39
N LYS A 487 -8.71 20.20 12.70
CA LYS A 487 -9.86 20.36 11.79
C LYS A 487 -10.25 21.82 11.51
N ASN A 488 -9.89 22.76 12.38
CA ASN A 488 -10.36 24.15 12.37
C ASN A 488 -9.29 25.16 11.93
N SER A 489 -8.04 24.74 11.83
CA SER A 489 -6.91 25.60 11.50
C SER A 489 -6.05 24.99 10.40
N TYR A 490 -5.51 25.84 9.53
CA TYR A 490 -4.46 25.46 8.59
C TYR A 490 -3.18 25.13 9.36
N ALA A 491 -2.81 26.03 10.27
CA ALA A 491 -1.68 25.90 11.17
C ALA A 491 -1.95 26.64 12.48
N THR A 492 -1.34 26.19 13.57
CA THR A 492 -1.27 26.90 14.85
C THR A 492 0.13 26.75 15.42
N ILE A 493 0.77 27.85 15.80
CA ILE A 493 2.04 27.88 16.53
C ILE A 493 1.74 28.23 17.98
N VAL A 494 2.23 27.39 18.89
CA VAL A 494 2.15 27.61 20.33
C VAL A 494 3.54 27.97 20.84
N VAL A 495 3.74 29.24 21.19
CA VAL A 495 5.01 29.80 21.67
C VAL A 495 5.09 29.65 23.18
N GLY A 496 6.23 29.17 23.66
CA GLY A 496 6.50 28.74 25.02
C GLY A 496 6.22 27.25 25.26
N PHE A 497 5.47 26.56 24.40
CA PHE A 497 5.18 25.14 24.59
C PHE A 497 6.27 24.25 23.95
N PRO A 498 6.66 23.12 24.59
CA PRO A 498 6.16 22.55 25.85
C PRO A 498 6.96 22.96 27.10
N ASP A 499 7.87 23.92 26.98
CA ASP A 499 8.92 24.14 28.00
C ASP A 499 8.61 25.19 29.06
N LEU A 500 7.90 26.23 28.67
CA LEU A 500 7.52 27.31 29.56
C LEU A 500 6.23 26.95 30.27
N MET A 501 6.26 27.02 31.60
CA MET A 501 5.08 26.86 32.46
C MET A 501 4.24 28.15 32.54
N SER A 502 4.69 29.24 31.91
CA SER A 502 3.90 30.45 31.72
C SER A 502 2.83 30.24 30.65
N PRO A 503 1.73 31.02 30.67
CA PRO A 503 0.76 30.98 29.58
C PRO A 503 1.44 31.15 28.22
N SER A 504 1.14 30.24 27.30
CA SER A 504 1.71 30.22 25.96
C SER A 504 1.02 31.24 25.05
N GLU A 505 1.77 31.90 24.18
CA GLU A 505 1.18 32.73 23.12
C GLU A 505 0.78 31.83 21.95
N VAL A 506 -0.44 31.99 21.45
CA VAL A 506 -0.99 31.13 20.38
C VAL A 506 -1.26 31.97 19.14
N TYR A 507 -0.62 31.56 18.03
CA TYR A 507 -0.75 32.16 16.71
C TYR A 507 -1.44 31.16 15.79
N SER A 508 -2.65 31.43 15.33
CA SER A 508 -3.46 30.47 14.58
C SER A 508 -3.92 31.04 13.23
N TRP A 509 -3.81 30.22 12.19
CA TRP A 509 -4.36 30.48 10.87
C TRP A 509 -5.64 29.65 10.71
N LYS A 510 -6.79 30.27 11.00
CA LYS A 510 -8.08 29.57 11.02
C LYS A 510 -8.60 29.24 9.62
N ARG A 511 -9.29 28.11 9.52
CA ARG A 511 -10.05 27.72 8.34
C ARG A 511 -11.42 28.41 8.34
N PRO A 512 -11.93 28.86 7.19
CA PRO A 512 -13.31 29.36 7.09
C PRO A 512 -14.36 28.30 7.45
N SER A 513 -14.05 27.03 7.17
CA SER A 513 -14.90 25.88 7.48
C SER A 513 -14.08 24.75 8.06
N SER A 514 -14.61 24.13 9.13
CA SER A 514 -14.04 22.94 9.75
C SER A 514 -13.99 21.77 8.76
N LEU A 515 -12.85 21.08 8.71
CA LEU A 515 -12.75 19.73 8.12
C LEU A 515 -13.71 18.82 8.90
N SER A 516 -14.36 17.85 8.25
CA SER A 516 -15.38 16.97 8.87
C SER A 516 -16.81 17.49 9.07
N LYS A 517 -17.24 18.62 8.48
CA LYS A 517 -18.70 18.86 8.28
C LYS A 517 -19.21 17.93 7.18
N SER A 518 -19.50 16.69 7.56
CA SER A 518 -20.24 15.68 6.80
C SER A 518 -21.54 16.30 6.23
N ARG A 519 -21.43 16.88 5.04
CA ARG A 519 -22.56 17.38 4.25
C ARG A 519 -22.56 16.83 2.84
N VAL A 520 -21.56 16.02 2.49
CA VAL A 520 -21.50 15.34 1.21
C VAL A 520 -21.33 13.87 1.53
N THR A 521 -22.32 13.06 1.15
CA THR A 521 -22.09 11.64 0.91
C THR A 521 -20.82 11.53 0.09
N ASP A 522 -19.72 11.05 0.67
CA ASP A 522 -18.43 10.84 -0.02
C ASP A 522 -18.63 9.79 -1.13
N THR A 523 -19.21 10.24 -2.23
CA THR A 523 -19.45 9.48 -3.45
C THR A 523 -18.21 9.51 -4.34
N THR A 524 -17.18 10.29 -4.00
CA THR A 524 -16.09 10.64 -4.92
C THR A 524 -15.06 9.54 -5.12
N PHE A 525 -14.78 8.70 -4.12
CA PHE A 525 -13.72 7.68 -4.23
C PHE A 525 -14.22 6.24 -4.06
N TYR A 526 -15.03 5.98 -3.03
CA TYR A 526 -15.31 4.59 -2.60
C TYR A 526 -16.75 4.14 -2.81
N GLY A 527 -17.54 4.92 -3.56
CA GLY A 527 -18.88 4.56 -4.03
C GLY A 527 -19.93 4.43 -2.92
N GLY A 528 -20.60 5.53 -2.58
CA GLY A 528 -21.98 5.61 -2.03
C GLY A 528 -22.36 4.84 -0.74
N LYS A 529 -21.51 3.97 -0.20
CA LYS A 529 -21.79 3.19 1.02
C LYS A 529 -21.31 3.95 2.25
N LYS A 530 -22.09 3.87 3.34
CA LYS A 530 -21.83 4.55 4.60
C LYS A 530 -20.39 4.27 5.09
N LYS A 531 -19.62 5.33 5.38
CA LYS A 531 -18.30 5.26 6.02
C LYS A 531 -18.36 4.40 7.29
N GLY A 532 -17.43 3.46 7.42
CA GLY A 532 -17.20 2.72 8.65
C GLY A 532 -16.14 3.41 9.50
N GLY A 533 -16.54 4.36 10.34
CA GLY A 533 -15.65 5.02 11.32
C GLY A 533 -14.74 6.13 10.77
N THR A 534 -13.86 6.65 11.62
CA THR A 534 -12.84 7.67 11.30
C THR A 534 -11.63 7.03 10.62
N ALA A 535 -11.08 7.68 9.59
CA ALA A 535 -9.87 7.23 8.91
C ALA A 535 -8.70 7.08 9.90
N LYS A 536 -7.92 6.01 9.75
CA LYS A 536 -6.78 5.70 10.63
C LYS A 536 -5.55 6.57 10.34
N GLN A 537 -5.37 7.03 9.11
CA GLN A 537 -4.28 7.92 8.68
C GLN A 537 -4.79 9.37 8.56
N SER A 538 -4.09 10.31 9.19
CA SER A 538 -4.46 11.74 9.17
C SER A 538 -3.89 12.52 7.98
N ASN A 539 -2.95 11.92 7.22
CA ASN A 539 -2.32 12.45 6.00
C ASN A 539 -1.84 13.90 6.12
N CYS A 540 -1.11 14.22 7.19
CA CYS A 540 -0.69 15.58 7.53
C CYS A 540 0.71 15.57 8.15
N VAL A 541 1.65 16.28 7.53
CA VAL A 541 3.07 16.35 7.93
C VAL A 541 3.53 17.80 8.14
N THR A 542 4.54 18.00 8.98
CA THR A 542 5.09 19.32 9.32
C THR A 542 6.52 19.45 8.82
N LEU A 543 6.73 20.26 7.77
CA LEU A 543 8.05 20.52 7.20
C LEU A 543 8.66 21.77 7.85
N LEU A 544 9.38 21.58 8.96
CA LEU A 544 9.92 22.67 9.78
C LEU A 544 10.97 23.51 9.06
N ASP A 545 11.82 22.89 8.24
CA ASP A 545 12.88 23.57 7.48
C ASP A 545 12.31 24.57 6.48
N THR A 546 11.23 24.19 5.77
CA THR A 546 10.53 25.06 4.81
C THR A 546 9.38 25.85 5.42
N ASN A 547 9.16 25.76 6.74
CA ASN A 547 8.08 26.44 7.46
C ASN A 547 6.68 26.14 6.87
N GLN A 548 6.43 24.88 6.53
CA GLN A 548 5.22 24.42 5.85
C GLN A 548 4.47 23.34 6.64
N ILE A 549 3.14 23.36 6.55
CA ILE A 549 2.29 22.20 6.87
C ILE A 549 1.72 21.68 5.57
N VAL A 550 1.87 20.38 5.33
CA VAL A 550 1.41 19.73 4.10
C VAL A 550 0.41 18.63 4.45
N ARG A 551 -0.75 18.61 3.79
CA ARG A 551 -1.77 17.59 4.01
C ARG A 551 -2.42 17.15 2.70
N ILE A 552 -2.96 15.93 2.65
CA ILE A 552 -3.80 15.50 1.52
C ILE A 552 -5.27 15.65 1.92
N LEU A 553 -6.07 16.29 1.05
CA LEU A 553 -7.51 16.47 1.23
C LEU A 553 -8.30 15.85 0.07
N PRO A 554 -9.49 15.29 0.34
CA PRO A 554 -10.40 14.88 -0.72
C PRO A 554 -10.97 16.12 -1.44
N PRO A 555 -11.38 16.00 -2.72
CA PRO A 555 -11.91 17.10 -3.51
C PRO A 555 -13.07 17.86 -2.84
N GLY A 556 -13.87 17.17 -2.02
CA GLY A 556 -15.01 17.77 -1.31
C GLY A 556 -14.63 18.74 -0.19
N GLU A 557 -13.41 18.66 0.35
CA GLU A 557 -12.89 19.53 1.41
C GLU A 557 -12.01 20.67 0.88
N VAL A 558 -11.80 20.73 -0.43
CA VAL A 558 -11.02 21.77 -1.11
C VAL A 558 -11.97 22.84 -1.65
N PRO A 559 -11.64 24.14 -1.55
CA PRO A 559 -12.46 25.21 -2.13
C PRO A 559 -12.34 25.27 -3.67
N LEU A 560 -12.73 24.20 -4.37
CA LEU A 560 -12.56 24.05 -5.82
C LEU A 560 -13.25 25.15 -6.62
N LYS A 561 -14.35 25.71 -6.10
CA LYS A 561 -15.09 26.82 -6.74
C LYS A 561 -14.30 28.14 -6.76
N ASP A 562 -13.38 28.30 -5.81
CA ASP A 562 -12.54 29.49 -5.70
C ASP A 562 -11.23 29.31 -6.50
N ILE A 563 -10.82 28.07 -6.73
CA ILE A 563 -9.60 27.71 -7.47
C ILE A 563 -9.85 27.64 -8.98
N TYR A 564 -10.95 27.01 -9.40
CA TYR A 564 -11.28 26.79 -10.81
C TYR A 564 -12.36 27.77 -11.27
N PRO A 565 -12.20 28.41 -12.46
CA PRO A 565 -13.27 29.21 -13.06
C PRO A 565 -14.54 28.38 -13.24
N LYS A 566 -15.72 29.02 -13.20
CA LYS A 566 -17.02 28.35 -13.28
C LYS A 566 -17.21 27.45 -14.51
N ASP A 567 -16.47 27.70 -15.58
CA ASP A 567 -16.54 26.97 -16.85
C ASP A 567 -15.53 25.82 -16.95
N VAL A 568 -14.71 25.60 -15.92
CA VAL A 568 -13.68 24.56 -15.88
C VAL A 568 -14.05 23.50 -14.85
N THR A 569 -14.27 22.28 -15.32
CA THR A 569 -14.41 21.11 -14.44
C THR A 569 -13.06 20.77 -13.79
N PRO A 570 -12.98 20.70 -12.45
CA PRO A 570 -11.77 20.23 -11.78
C PRO A 570 -11.38 18.82 -12.27
N PRO A 571 -10.08 18.50 -12.35
CA PRO A 571 -9.62 17.17 -12.72
C PRO A 571 -10.08 16.13 -11.69
N GLN A 572 -10.31 14.90 -12.15
CA GLN A 572 -10.39 13.73 -11.27
C GLN A 572 -8.97 13.43 -10.76
N THR A 573 -8.85 13.28 -9.44
CA THR A 573 -7.57 13.24 -8.73
C THR A 573 -7.69 12.28 -7.55
N ALA A 574 -6.59 11.62 -7.16
CA ALA A 574 -6.54 10.80 -5.94
C ALA A 574 -6.69 11.63 -4.64
N GLY A 575 -6.47 12.95 -4.75
CA GLY A 575 -6.58 13.93 -3.69
C GLY A 575 -5.93 15.25 -4.11
N TYR A 576 -5.92 16.23 -3.20
CA TYR A 576 -5.19 17.48 -3.37
C TYR A 576 -4.21 17.65 -2.21
N ILE A 577 -2.95 17.93 -2.53
CA ILE A 577 -1.94 18.34 -1.54
C ILE A 577 -2.18 19.80 -1.18
N GLU A 578 -2.68 20.05 0.02
CA GLU A 578 -2.76 21.36 0.63
C GLU A 578 -1.41 21.72 1.26
N VAL A 579 -0.76 22.77 0.75
CA VAL A 579 0.49 23.31 1.28
C VAL A 579 0.21 24.65 1.94
N THR A 580 0.26 24.67 3.27
CA THR A 580 0.18 25.89 4.09
C THR A 580 1.60 26.40 4.33
N ASP A 581 1.97 27.49 3.68
CA ASP A 581 3.31 28.07 3.75
C ASP A 581 3.31 29.31 4.66
N LEU A 582 3.92 29.19 5.84
CA LEU A 582 3.89 30.23 6.86
C LEU A 582 4.90 31.35 6.59
N GLN A 583 5.95 31.08 5.83
CA GLN A 583 6.95 32.07 5.45
C GLN A 583 6.38 33.06 4.42
N SER A 584 5.78 32.54 3.35
CA SER A 584 5.14 33.35 2.31
C SER A 584 3.71 33.77 2.64
N LYS A 585 3.13 33.19 3.71
CA LYS A 585 1.73 33.39 4.15
C LYS A 585 0.74 33.06 3.05
N ARG A 586 0.99 31.95 2.34
CA ARG A 586 0.19 31.50 1.19
C ARG A 586 -0.25 30.06 1.36
N LEU A 587 -1.42 29.79 0.77
CA LEU A 587 -2.00 28.45 0.67
C LEU A 587 -1.98 27.98 -0.79
N ARG A 588 -1.58 26.73 -1.04
CA ARG A 588 -1.55 26.10 -2.37
C ARG A 588 -2.23 24.73 -2.35
N TYR A 589 -2.81 24.32 -3.48
CA TYR A 589 -3.52 23.05 -3.64
C TYR A 589 -3.06 22.32 -4.91
N ILE A 590 -2.22 21.31 -4.76
CA ILE A 590 -1.62 20.58 -5.89
C ILE A 590 -2.44 19.30 -6.14
N PRO A 591 -3.04 19.10 -7.33
CA PRO A 591 -3.79 17.89 -7.64
C PRO A 591 -2.87 16.68 -7.76
N ILE A 592 -3.20 15.58 -7.07
CA ILE A 592 -2.53 14.28 -7.22
C ILE A 592 -3.21 13.52 -8.37
N PRO A 593 -2.50 13.07 -9.41
CA PRO A 593 -3.10 12.27 -10.47
C PRO A 593 -3.83 11.04 -9.91
N GLU A 594 -4.92 10.63 -10.56
CA GLU A 594 -5.71 9.47 -10.17
C GLU A 594 -4.90 8.17 -10.19
N SER A 595 -5.28 7.21 -9.35
CA SER A 595 -4.69 5.88 -9.28
C SER A 595 -5.02 5.08 -10.55
N ASP A 596 -4.02 4.40 -11.11
CA ASP A 596 -4.21 3.55 -12.31
C ASP A 596 -5.12 2.33 -12.02
N SER A 597 -5.14 1.87 -10.77
CA SER A 597 -5.90 0.72 -10.32
C SER A 597 -6.30 0.89 -8.85
N LEU A 598 -7.53 0.53 -8.52
CA LEU A 598 -8.08 0.58 -7.16
C LEU A 598 -8.51 -0.82 -6.73
N SER A 599 -8.20 -1.18 -5.49
CA SER A 599 -8.65 -2.44 -4.91
C SER A 599 -10.19 -2.49 -4.86
N PRO A 600 -10.82 -3.66 -5.13
CA PRO A 600 -12.26 -3.81 -5.01
C PRO A 600 -12.79 -3.65 -3.58
N TYR A 601 -11.91 -3.70 -2.56
CA TYR A 601 -12.26 -3.55 -1.14
C TYR A 601 -12.41 -2.09 -0.70
N THR A 602 -13.23 -1.31 -1.43
CA THR A 602 -13.39 0.15 -1.21
C THR A 602 -13.87 0.51 0.19
N THR A 603 -14.69 -0.34 0.83
CA THR A 603 -15.11 -0.15 2.23
C THR A 603 -13.91 -0.17 3.16
N TRP A 604 -12.94 -1.07 2.96
CA TRP A 604 -11.74 -1.17 3.80
C TRP A 604 -10.79 0.01 3.52
N LEU A 605 -10.58 0.38 2.26
CA LEU A 605 -9.82 1.57 1.88
C LEU A 605 -10.31 2.82 2.62
N SER A 606 -11.64 3.01 2.71
CA SER A 606 -12.22 4.16 3.42
C SER A 606 -11.92 4.20 4.93
N THR A 607 -11.52 3.08 5.54
CA THR A 607 -11.09 3.04 6.95
C THR A 607 -9.62 3.39 7.12
N ILE A 608 -8.81 3.26 6.06
CA ILE A 608 -7.37 3.56 6.07
C ILE A 608 -7.18 5.07 5.96
N SER A 609 -7.73 5.67 4.91
CA SER A 609 -7.61 7.10 4.62
C SER A 609 -8.88 7.65 3.98
N ASP A 610 -9.14 8.95 4.22
CA ASP A 610 -10.19 9.72 3.55
C ASP A 610 -9.84 10.07 2.09
N THR A 611 -8.59 9.83 1.67
CA THR A 611 -8.08 10.08 0.31
C THR A 611 -7.55 8.81 -0.32
N ASP A 612 -7.38 8.81 -1.64
CA ASP A 612 -6.81 7.68 -2.40
C ASP A 612 -5.26 7.70 -2.43
N ALA A 613 -4.65 8.33 -1.42
CA ALA A 613 -3.21 8.42 -1.27
C ALA A 613 -2.82 8.63 0.19
N LEU A 614 -1.61 8.16 0.53
CA LEU A 614 -0.93 8.43 1.79
C LEU A 614 0.22 9.42 1.59
N LEU A 615 0.59 10.12 2.67
CA LEU A 615 1.60 11.18 2.69
C LEU A 615 2.72 10.86 3.68
N ALA A 616 3.97 11.09 3.29
CA ALA A 616 5.10 11.13 4.22
C ALA A 616 6.10 12.23 3.85
N GLU A 617 6.99 12.57 4.77
CA GLU A 617 8.03 13.57 4.58
C GLU A 617 9.11 13.07 3.61
N TRP A 618 9.70 13.96 2.82
CA TRP A 618 10.83 13.64 1.94
C TRP A 618 11.94 14.68 2.10
N GLY A 619 13.00 14.28 2.81
CA GLY A 619 14.13 15.15 3.11
C GLY A 619 13.73 16.43 3.85
N LYS A 620 14.43 17.52 3.57
CA LYS A 620 14.32 18.81 4.29
C LYS A 620 13.29 19.79 3.70
N GLY A 621 12.34 19.33 2.88
CA GLY A 621 11.41 20.27 2.24
C GLY A 621 10.58 19.74 1.08
N GLY A 622 10.44 18.42 0.98
CA GLY A 622 9.55 17.76 0.04
C GLY A 622 8.63 16.79 0.76
N VAL A 623 7.69 16.24 0.00
CA VAL A 623 6.83 15.15 0.45
C VAL A 623 6.81 14.03 -0.56
N VAL A 624 6.56 12.81 -0.09
CA VAL A 624 6.25 11.66 -0.93
C VAL A 624 4.78 11.31 -0.76
N THR A 625 4.12 11.02 -1.88
CA THR A 625 2.77 10.47 -1.87
C THR A 625 2.78 9.07 -2.46
N VAL A 626 2.03 8.16 -1.84
CA VAL A 626 1.80 6.82 -2.40
C VAL A 626 0.30 6.65 -2.57
N ASP A 627 -0.15 6.54 -3.81
CA ASP A 627 -1.57 6.28 -4.10
C ASP A 627 -1.93 4.83 -3.81
N MET A 628 -3.21 4.51 -3.61
CA MET A 628 -3.62 3.15 -3.24
C MET A 628 -3.38 2.12 -4.37
N GLY A 629 -3.10 2.59 -5.59
CA GLY A 629 -2.64 1.76 -6.71
C GLY A 629 -1.15 1.44 -6.68
N GLY A 630 -0.40 1.94 -5.70
CA GLY A 630 1.02 1.67 -5.50
C GLY A 630 1.95 2.58 -6.26
N ARG A 631 1.47 3.69 -6.84
CA ARG A 631 2.33 4.65 -7.52
C ARG A 631 2.86 5.67 -6.51
N VAL A 632 4.18 5.72 -6.43
CA VAL A 632 4.93 6.65 -5.58
C VAL A 632 5.27 7.90 -6.40
N ARG A 633 5.09 9.08 -5.81
CA ARG A 633 5.44 10.38 -6.40
C ARG A 633 6.21 11.23 -5.41
N LEU A 634 7.31 11.82 -5.86
CA LEU A 634 8.14 12.74 -5.07
C LEU A 634 7.78 14.18 -5.43
N TRP A 635 7.53 15.02 -4.43
CA TRP A 635 7.08 16.40 -4.60
C TRP A 635 7.98 17.37 -3.87
N GLU A 636 8.45 18.40 -4.56
CA GLU A 636 9.09 19.55 -3.94
C GLU A 636 8.04 20.65 -3.70
N THR A 637 7.91 21.11 -2.45
CA THR A 637 6.93 22.14 -2.07
C THR A 637 7.58 23.42 -1.54
N GLY A 638 8.80 23.33 -1.01
CA GLY A 638 9.60 24.46 -0.54
C GLY A 638 9.94 25.45 -1.65
N LEU A 639 9.73 26.75 -1.42
CA LEU A 639 9.95 27.79 -2.43
C LEU A 639 11.42 27.87 -2.86
N GLU A 640 12.35 27.88 -1.91
CA GLU A 640 13.79 27.96 -2.19
C GLU A 640 14.28 26.74 -2.97
N HIS A 641 13.81 25.55 -2.59
CA HIS A 641 14.12 24.30 -3.30
C HIS A 641 13.58 24.34 -4.73
N LEU A 642 12.32 24.73 -4.92
CA LEU A 642 11.73 24.86 -6.25
C LEU A 642 12.48 25.87 -7.13
N GLN A 643 12.93 27.00 -6.57
CA GLN A 643 13.73 27.99 -7.29
C GLN A 643 15.09 27.44 -7.71
N ARG A 644 15.79 26.75 -6.80
CA ARG A 644 17.07 26.10 -7.11
C ARG A 644 16.91 25.05 -8.20
N SER A 645 15.95 24.13 -8.03
CA SER A 645 15.68 23.06 -8.99
C SER A 645 15.24 23.62 -10.36
N LEU A 646 14.52 24.74 -10.39
CA LEU A 646 14.16 25.42 -11.63
C LEU A 646 15.38 26.00 -12.34
N MET A 647 16.33 26.60 -11.61
CA MET A 647 17.58 27.09 -12.18
C MET A 647 18.42 25.94 -12.74
N GLU A 648 18.54 24.83 -12.01
CA GLU A 648 19.23 23.63 -12.47
C GLU A 648 18.57 23.04 -13.73
N TRP A 649 17.24 22.95 -13.75
CA TRP A 649 16.47 22.53 -14.91
C TRP A 649 16.69 23.44 -16.12
N ARG A 650 16.70 24.75 -15.92
CA ARG A 650 17.04 25.73 -16.97
C ARG A 650 18.46 25.53 -17.51
N ASN A 651 19.43 25.28 -16.63
CA ASN A 651 20.80 25.02 -17.04
C ASN A 651 20.92 23.72 -17.87
N MET A 652 20.11 22.69 -17.57
CA MET A 652 20.09 21.44 -18.35
C MET A 652 19.49 21.62 -19.75
N ILE A 653 18.45 22.45 -19.89
CA ILE A 653 17.79 22.71 -21.18
C ILE A 653 18.54 23.78 -21.99
N GLY A 654 19.41 24.55 -21.34
CA GLY A 654 20.17 25.65 -21.93
C GLY A 654 19.47 27.00 -21.72
N GLU A 655 20.25 28.04 -21.44
CA GLU A 655 19.79 29.43 -21.53
C GLU A 655 19.55 29.80 -23.00
N GLU A 656 18.70 30.81 -23.24
CA GLU A 656 18.33 31.38 -24.56
C GLU A 656 19.52 31.93 -25.40
N GLY A 657 20.76 31.52 -25.16
CA GLY A 657 21.96 31.94 -25.87
C GLY A 657 22.58 30.82 -26.72
N ASP A 658 22.25 30.82 -28.02
CA ASP A 658 22.99 30.37 -29.22
C ASP A 658 23.92 29.12 -29.18
N ARG A 659 23.86 28.30 -28.12
CA ARG A 659 24.64 27.06 -28.00
C ARG A 659 23.73 25.88 -28.26
N HIS A 660 23.80 25.37 -29.48
CA HIS A 660 23.16 24.12 -29.88
C HIS A 660 23.59 22.98 -28.95
N MET A 661 22.62 22.33 -28.32
CA MET A 661 22.82 21.12 -27.52
C MET A 661 23.37 20.00 -28.43
N GLN A 662 24.60 19.54 -28.18
CA GLN A 662 25.22 18.42 -28.89
C GLN A 662 24.95 17.12 -28.10
N MET A 663 24.06 16.27 -28.60
CA MET A 663 23.84 14.93 -28.07
C MET A 663 24.81 13.94 -28.74
N TRP A 664 25.51 13.15 -27.92
CA TRP A 664 26.34 12.04 -28.37
C TRP A 664 25.57 10.74 -28.18
N GLU A 665 25.17 10.07 -29.25
CA GLU A 665 24.59 8.72 -29.17
C GLU A 665 25.72 7.70 -29.31
N GLN A 666 26.06 7.01 -28.22
CA GLN A 666 27.06 5.94 -28.24
C GLN A 666 26.36 4.61 -28.55
N VAL A 667 26.20 4.29 -29.83
CA VAL A 667 25.65 2.99 -30.26
C VAL A 667 26.72 1.92 -30.09
N SER A 668 26.68 1.16 -28.99
CA SER A 668 27.45 -0.07 -28.83
C SER A 668 26.79 -1.19 -29.66
N LYS A 669 27.35 -1.49 -30.83
CA LYS A 669 26.98 -2.71 -31.58
C LYS A 669 27.74 -3.90 -31.00
N GLU A 670 27.05 -4.75 -30.26
CA GLU A 670 27.50 -6.11 -29.99
C GLU A 670 27.28 -7.01 -31.21
N GLY A 671 28.31 -7.77 -31.57
CA GLY A 671 28.22 -8.95 -32.42
C GLY A 671 28.35 -8.74 -33.93
N GLU A 672 29.58 -8.79 -34.45
CA GLU A 672 29.95 -9.59 -35.63
C GLU A 672 31.46 -9.41 -35.94
N ASN A 673 32.22 -10.50 -35.87
CA ASN A 673 33.57 -10.60 -36.45
C ASN A 673 33.44 -10.62 -37.99
N PRO A 674 34.32 -9.91 -38.71
CA PRO A 674 35.29 -10.68 -39.51
C PRO A 674 36.69 -10.05 -39.61
N THR A 675 37.66 -10.92 -39.90
CA THR A 675 39.06 -10.65 -40.27
C THR A 675 39.20 -9.72 -41.50
N PRO A 676 40.31 -8.96 -41.63
CA PRO A 676 40.45 -7.94 -42.68
C PRO A 676 41.07 -8.51 -43.96
N PRO A 677 40.76 -7.94 -45.14
CA PRO A 677 41.70 -7.84 -46.24
C PRO A 677 42.24 -6.42 -46.39
N GLU A 678 43.52 -6.35 -46.69
CA GLU A 678 44.31 -5.14 -46.93
C GLU A 678 43.83 -4.36 -48.17
N GLY A 679 43.94 -3.03 -48.09
CA GLY A 679 44.17 -2.17 -49.26
C GLY A 679 42.95 -1.56 -49.95
N ALA A 680 42.44 -0.45 -49.39
CA ALA A 680 42.03 0.73 -50.17
C ALA A 680 41.60 1.87 -49.22
N GLN A 681 42.31 3.01 -49.30
CA GLN A 681 41.88 4.27 -48.71
C GLN A 681 40.76 4.90 -49.58
N SER A 682 39.65 5.27 -48.96
CA SER A 682 38.72 6.28 -49.49
C SER A 682 38.06 7.04 -48.32
N PRO A 683 37.86 8.36 -48.43
CA PRO A 683 37.61 9.24 -47.29
C PRO A 683 36.22 9.02 -46.66
N ARG A 684 36.17 9.04 -45.33
CA ARG A 684 34.92 9.08 -44.56
C ARG A 684 34.18 10.39 -44.85
N THR A 685 33.09 10.32 -45.59
CA THR A 685 32.11 11.39 -45.67
C THR A 685 31.19 11.30 -44.45
N THR A 686 31.51 12.04 -43.39
CA THR A 686 30.56 12.29 -42.30
C THR A 686 29.51 13.26 -42.84
N ARG A 687 28.27 12.81 -43.03
CA ARG A 687 27.15 13.72 -43.28
C ARG A 687 26.78 14.39 -41.96
N GLU A 688 27.25 15.61 -41.77
CA GLU A 688 26.68 16.54 -40.81
C GLU A 688 25.30 16.96 -41.31
N ALA A 689 24.25 16.68 -40.53
CA ALA A 689 22.93 17.25 -40.72
C ALA A 689 22.58 18.04 -39.46
N PRO A 690 22.61 19.38 -39.48
CA PRO A 690 22.17 20.17 -38.34
C PRO A 690 20.65 20.09 -38.23
N ILE A 691 20.15 19.61 -37.08
CA ILE A 691 18.75 19.71 -36.72
C ILE A 691 18.57 21.07 -36.02
N VAL A 692 18.13 22.06 -36.78
CA VAL A 692 17.81 23.40 -36.28
C VAL A 692 16.45 23.36 -35.58
N PHE A 693 16.41 23.61 -34.28
CA PHE A 693 15.19 23.98 -33.56
C PHE A 693 15.21 25.50 -33.35
N ASP A 694 14.50 26.22 -34.21
CA ASP A 694 14.21 27.64 -34.00
C ASP A 694 12.91 27.82 -33.19
N TYR A 695 12.91 28.88 -32.38
CA TYR A 695 11.80 29.53 -31.67
C TYR A 695 11.50 29.14 -30.21
N LEU A 696 11.97 30.00 -29.30
CA LEU A 696 11.15 30.65 -28.27
C LEU A 696 11.77 32.04 -27.99
N ARG A 697 11.10 33.09 -28.47
CA ARG A 697 11.37 34.49 -28.14
C ARG A 697 10.04 35.04 -27.61
N PHE A 698 10.07 35.60 -26.39
CA PHE A 698 9.11 36.47 -25.70
C PHE A 698 8.50 35.96 -24.37
N TYR A 699 8.67 36.84 -23.36
CA TYR A 699 8.06 36.96 -22.02
C TYR A 699 8.60 36.06 -20.89
N PHE A 700 9.23 36.65 -19.85
CA PHE A 700 8.55 37.05 -18.60
C PHE A 700 9.47 37.89 -17.69
N ASN A 701 8.93 38.99 -17.18
CA ASN A 701 9.57 39.91 -16.23
C ASN A 701 8.89 39.71 -14.85
N PHE A 702 9.66 39.35 -13.82
CA PHE A 702 9.18 39.22 -12.44
C PHE A 702 9.31 40.57 -11.72
N SER A 703 8.23 41.35 -11.68
CA SER A 703 8.05 42.40 -10.66
C SER A 703 6.65 43.01 -10.74
N GLY A 704 5.92 42.98 -9.62
CA GLY A 704 4.89 43.98 -9.31
C GLY A 704 3.53 43.82 -10.00
N VAL A 705 2.50 44.04 -9.19
CA VAL A 705 1.09 44.28 -9.53
C VAL A 705 0.89 44.94 -10.90
N THR A 706 0.00 44.40 -11.74
CA THR A 706 -0.83 45.21 -12.65
C THR A 706 -2.09 44.46 -13.07
N GLU A 707 -3.24 45.10 -12.89
CA GLU A 707 -4.55 44.71 -13.46
C GLU A 707 -4.46 44.59 -14.99
N ILE A 708 -5.08 43.57 -15.57
CA ILE A 708 -5.39 43.55 -17.00
C ILE A 708 -6.91 43.40 -17.17
N LYS A 709 -7.53 44.53 -17.57
CA LYS A 709 -8.93 44.61 -17.99
C LYS A 709 -9.16 43.79 -19.26
N GLY A 710 -10.26 43.04 -19.27
CA GLY A 710 -10.63 42.14 -20.35
C GLY A 710 -10.96 42.86 -21.67
N HIS A 711 -10.55 42.22 -22.77
CA HIS A 711 -11.15 42.43 -24.08
C HIS A 711 -11.55 41.08 -24.68
N VAL A 712 -12.84 40.98 -25.02
CA VAL A 712 -13.50 39.84 -25.64
C VAL A 712 -13.32 39.91 -27.16
N PHE A 713 -12.99 38.78 -27.79
CA PHE A 713 -13.25 38.56 -29.22
C PHE A 713 -14.04 37.25 -29.42
N PRO A 714 -15.02 37.20 -30.36
CA PRO A 714 -16.05 36.18 -30.38
C PRO A 714 -15.63 34.92 -31.16
N MET A 715 -15.99 33.74 -30.64
CA MET A 715 -15.83 32.45 -31.33
C MET A 715 -17.13 32.06 -32.06
N ALA A 716 -17.01 31.71 -33.34
CA ALA A 716 -18.09 31.17 -34.15
C ALA A 716 -18.32 29.67 -33.86
N LYS A 717 -19.60 29.31 -33.74
CA LYS A 717 -20.12 27.94 -33.56
C LYS A 717 -19.78 27.04 -34.75
N LYS A 718 -19.48 25.76 -34.48
CA LYS A 718 -19.95 24.65 -35.32
C LYS A 718 -20.17 23.36 -34.50
N GLU A 719 -21.26 22.70 -34.87
CA GLU A 719 -22.05 21.72 -34.11
C GLU A 719 -21.46 20.30 -34.06
N MET A 720 -21.99 19.54 -33.08
CA MET A 720 -21.81 18.11 -32.85
C MET A 720 -22.37 17.23 -33.98
N ALA A 721 -21.84 16.00 -34.10
CA ALA A 721 -22.62 14.85 -34.54
C ALA A 721 -22.16 13.57 -33.82
N THR A 722 -23.17 12.82 -33.37
CA THR A 722 -23.21 11.50 -32.72
C THR A 722 -22.78 10.36 -33.64
N HIS A 723 -22.24 9.24 -33.11
CA HIS A 723 -22.69 7.85 -33.39
C HIS A 723 -21.91 6.79 -32.58
N SER A 724 -22.49 5.59 -32.53
CA SER A 724 -22.41 4.53 -31.53
C SER A 724 -21.77 3.23 -32.07
N SER A 725 -21.11 2.50 -31.17
CA SER A 725 -21.03 1.02 -31.01
C SER A 725 -20.37 0.07 -32.06
N THR A 726 -19.45 -0.75 -31.50
CA THR A 726 -19.15 -2.20 -31.71
C THR A 726 -18.26 -2.74 -32.85
N LEU A 727 -17.25 -3.50 -32.38
CA LEU A 727 -16.68 -4.80 -32.84
C LEU A 727 -15.60 -4.89 -33.94
N ALA A 728 -14.59 -5.69 -33.56
CA ALA A 728 -13.86 -6.72 -34.33
C ALA A 728 -12.41 -6.42 -34.76
N TRP A 729 -11.54 -7.36 -34.35
CA TRP A 729 -10.15 -7.51 -34.74
C TRP A 729 -10.03 -8.12 -36.14
N GLU A 730 -9.22 -7.51 -37.00
CA GLU A 730 -8.73 -8.13 -38.25
C GLU A 730 -7.24 -7.81 -38.44
N ILE A 731 -6.45 -8.86 -38.70
CA ILE A 731 -5.03 -8.81 -39.03
C ILE A 731 -4.89 -8.63 -40.55
N PRO A 732 -4.09 -7.68 -41.08
CA PRO A 732 -3.71 -7.70 -42.48
C PRO A 732 -2.27 -8.22 -42.70
N PRO A 733 -1.96 -8.76 -43.91
CA PRO A 733 -0.76 -9.54 -44.18
C PRO A 733 0.43 -8.71 -44.71
N ARG A 734 1.59 -9.38 -44.78
CA ARG A 734 2.89 -8.91 -45.27
C ARG A 734 2.83 -8.29 -46.68
N GLU A 735 3.39 -7.09 -46.83
CA GLU A 735 4.04 -6.62 -48.06
C GLU A 735 5.32 -5.80 -47.73
N LYS A 736 6.38 -6.01 -48.51
CA LYS A 736 7.61 -5.18 -48.66
C LYS A 736 7.74 -4.82 -50.15
N PRO A 737 8.64 -3.90 -50.57
CA PRO A 737 8.77 -2.49 -50.19
C PRO A 737 8.85 -1.58 -51.44
N GLY A 738 8.54 -0.28 -51.29
CA GLY A 738 9.09 0.76 -52.17
C GLY A 738 8.09 1.74 -52.77
N ARG A 739 7.94 2.90 -52.13
CA ARG A 739 8.08 4.25 -52.72
C ARG A 739 7.69 5.31 -51.70
N LEU A 740 8.54 6.33 -51.57
CA LEU A 740 8.25 7.56 -50.85
C LEU A 740 7.13 8.36 -51.54
N GLN A 741 6.16 8.85 -50.75
CA GLN A 741 5.37 10.10 -50.84
C GLN A 741 4.25 9.97 -49.78
N SER A 742 3.88 10.91 -48.89
CA SER A 742 4.24 12.30 -48.64
C SER A 742 3.84 12.64 -47.18
N MET A 743 4.79 12.94 -46.29
CA MET A 743 4.54 13.48 -44.94
C MET A 743 4.28 14.99 -44.98
N GLY A 744 3.18 15.39 -45.60
CA GLY A 744 2.81 16.81 -45.77
C GLY A 744 1.69 17.30 -44.85
N LEU A 745 0.77 16.43 -44.42
CA LEU A 745 -0.45 16.86 -43.69
C LEU A 745 -0.44 16.59 -42.17
N GLN A 746 0.34 15.65 -41.66
CA GLN A 746 0.43 15.41 -40.20
C GLN A 746 1.29 16.45 -39.45
N ARG A 747 2.06 17.28 -40.17
CA ARG A 747 2.87 18.35 -39.55
C ARG A 747 2.04 19.58 -39.18
N LEU A 748 0.95 19.90 -39.88
CA LEU A 748 0.19 21.12 -39.56
C LEU A 748 -0.71 20.99 -38.31
N GLU A 749 -1.18 19.79 -37.99
CA GLU A 749 -2.00 19.54 -36.78
C GLU A 749 -1.16 19.51 -35.50
N MET A 750 0.11 19.05 -35.58
CA MET A 750 1.04 19.06 -34.44
C MET A 750 1.49 20.49 -34.07
N HIS A 751 1.66 21.37 -35.07
CA HIS A 751 2.11 22.75 -34.86
C HIS A 751 1.05 23.67 -34.21
N ARG A 752 -0.26 23.41 -34.39
CA ARG A 752 -1.31 24.15 -33.66
C ARG A 752 -1.48 23.66 -32.22
N SER A 753 -1.23 22.38 -31.95
CA SER A 753 -1.31 21.81 -30.60
C SER A 753 -0.24 22.39 -29.66
N ILE A 754 0.99 22.59 -30.17
CA ILE A 754 2.11 23.07 -29.35
C ILE A 754 1.96 24.56 -28.97
N ALA A 755 1.57 25.43 -29.90
CA ALA A 755 1.33 26.85 -29.59
C ALA A 755 0.07 27.09 -28.74
N TYR A 756 -0.98 26.26 -28.91
CA TYR A 756 -2.20 26.31 -28.09
C TYR A 756 -1.99 25.74 -26.67
N ASN A 757 -1.00 24.86 -26.48
CA ASN A 757 -0.66 24.29 -25.18
C ASN A 757 0.34 25.15 -24.39
N ILE A 758 1.26 25.87 -25.03
CA ILE A 758 2.24 26.70 -24.32
C ILE A 758 1.58 27.92 -23.65
N SER A 759 0.49 28.49 -24.21
CA SER A 759 -0.28 29.52 -23.49
C SER A 759 -1.14 28.96 -22.35
N LYS A 760 -1.23 27.63 -22.21
CA LYS A 760 -2.02 26.93 -21.19
C LYS A 760 -1.15 26.19 -20.15
N ILE A 761 0.17 26.15 -20.35
CA ILE A 761 1.09 25.30 -19.57
C ILE A 761 2.36 26.10 -19.23
N ILE A 762 2.15 27.18 -18.49
CA ILE A 762 2.95 27.50 -17.30
C ILE A 762 1.94 27.47 -16.15
N LYS A 763 1.54 26.26 -15.73
CA LYS A 763 0.78 26.09 -14.48
C LYS A 763 1.75 26.15 -13.30
N ILE A 764 2.30 27.33 -13.03
CA ILE A 764 2.42 27.78 -11.63
C ILE A 764 1.01 28.27 -11.26
N LEU A 765 0.04 27.34 -11.18
CA LEU A 765 -1.37 27.67 -10.96
C LEU A 765 -1.90 26.84 -9.80
N CYS A 766 -1.45 27.21 -8.61
CA CYS A 766 -2.35 27.32 -7.46
C CYS A 766 -2.55 28.81 -7.24
N TYR A 767 -3.79 29.31 -7.34
CA TYR A 767 -4.09 30.68 -6.88
C TYR A 767 -3.67 30.77 -5.41
N PRO A 768 -2.63 31.56 -5.06
CA PRO A 768 -2.21 31.65 -3.68
C PRO A 768 -3.28 32.43 -2.90
N PHE A 769 -3.98 31.76 -2.01
CA PHE A 769 -4.89 32.45 -1.09
C PHE A 769 -4.05 33.10 0.03
N PRO A 770 -4.33 34.36 0.40
CA PRO A 770 -3.67 34.99 1.54
C PRO A 770 -4.08 34.28 2.84
N LEU A 771 -3.10 34.00 3.70
CA LEU A 771 -3.34 33.47 5.04
C LEU A 771 -3.53 34.62 6.05
N THR A 772 -4.65 34.64 6.74
CA THR A 772 -4.92 35.60 7.83
C THR A 772 -4.45 35.02 9.16
N LEU A 773 -3.62 35.77 9.87
CA LEU A 773 -3.12 35.39 11.20
C LEU A 773 -4.02 36.00 12.29
N GLU A 774 -4.48 35.16 13.21
CA GLU A 774 -5.09 35.58 14.48
C GLU A 774 -4.11 35.35 15.63
N SER A 775 -3.96 36.34 16.51
CA SER A 775 -3.14 36.24 17.72
C SER A 775 -4.02 36.39 18.96
N ALA A 776 -3.92 35.45 19.90
CA ALA A 776 -4.55 35.56 21.21
C ALA A 776 -3.47 35.63 22.30
N ARG A 777 -3.64 36.57 23.23
CA ARG A 777 -2.81 36.72 24.44
C ARG A 777 -3.70 36.48 25.65
N SER A 778 -3.32 35.56 26.53
CA SER A 778 -4.01 35.41 27.82
C SER A 778 -3.65 36.60 28.70
N SER A 779 -4.48 37.65 28.69
CA SER A 779 -4.30 38.81 29.56
C SER A 779 -4.77 38.44 30.98
N GLY A 780 -3.84 37.97 31.81
CA GLY A 780 -4.06 37.79 33.24
C GLY A 780 -3.96 39.12 33.99
N GLU A 781 -5.02 39.93 33.96
CA GLU A 781 -5.23 40.97 34.97
C GLU A 781 -6.66 40.89 35.52
N SER A 782 -6.80 40.26 36.68
CA SER A 782 -7.79 40.71 37.66
C SER A 782 -7.27 40.39 39.07
N SER A 783 -6.99 41.46 39.80
CA SER A 783 -6.75 41.52 41.23
C SER A 783 -7.76 40.70 42.04
N THR A 784 -7.30 39.80 42.92
CA THR A 784 -7.75 39.67 44.32
C THR A 784 -6.96 38.59 45.08
N GLN A 785 -6.30 39.03 46.15
CA GLN A 785 -6.07 38.41 47.46
C GLN A 785 -5.61 36.94 47.62
N GLU A 786 -4.48 36.83 48.32
CA GLU A 786 -3.93 35.69 49.06
C GLU A 786 -4.93 34.59 49.48
N ARG A 787 -4.59 33.34 49.14
CA ARG A 787 -4.63 32.23 50.10
C ARG A 787 -3.72 31.09 49.64
N ALA A 788 -2.77 30.77 50.50
CA ALA A 788 -1.92 29.60 50.39
C ALA A 788 -2.76 28.33 50.60
N ASP A 789 -2.60 27.34 49.72
CA ASP A 789 -2.98 25.96 50.02
C ASP A 789 -1.93 24.97 49.47
N ARG A 790 -1.60 24.02 50.34
CA ARG A 790 -0.49 23.06 50.26
C ARG A 790 -0.80 21.91 49.27
N PRO A 791 0.22 21.26 48.68
CA PRO A 791 0.02 20.04 47.92
C PRO A 791 -0.35 18.86 48.83
N ALA A 792 -1.38 18.10 48.43
CA ALA A 792 -1.81 16.88 49.10
C ALA A 792 -0.81 15.74 48.77
N LEU A 793 -0.04 15.33 49.77
CA LEU A 793 0.66 14.04 49.79
C LEU A 793 -0.36 12.92 49.99
N TRP A 794 -0.38 11.93 49.11
CA TRP A 794 -1.07 10.66 49.33
C TRP A 794 -0.04 9.61 49.75
N ALA A 795 -0.27 9.02 50.91
CA ALA A 795 0.58 8.02 51.54
C ALA A 795 0.43 6.64 50.88
N ILE A 796 1.55 5.93 50.78
CA ILE A 796 1.66 4.53 50.38
C ILE A 796 1.27 3.66 51.57
N GLY A 797 0.40 2.67 51.35
CA GLY A 797 0.16 1.55 52.26
C GLY A 797 0.23 0.25 51.47
N ASP A 798 1.23 -0.56 51.83
CA ASP A 798 1.61 -1.94 51.45
C ASP A 798 0.98 -2.63 50.23
#